data_AF-A0A3N5HXJ1-F1
#
_entry.id   AF-A0A3N5HXJ1-F1
#
_cell.length_a   1.000
_cell.length_b   1.000
_cell.length_c   1.000
_cell.angle_alpha   90.00
_cell.angle_beta   90.00
_cell.angle_gamma   90.00
#
_symmetry.space_group_name_H-M   'P 1'
#
loop_
_entity.id
_entity.type
_entity.pdbx_description
1 polymer ?
#
loop_
_entity_poly.entity_id
_entity_poly.type
_entity_poly.pdbx_seq_one_letter_code
_entity_poly.pdbx_strand_id
1 'polypeptide(L)'
;MAGPAGVERFLPAGTMYENQWVTSLLIVPVLLLLGAFVAWFDGRHLIPERRSPAFPERWWGYLARQVGVGGLLVAAMLFGISTHMWSLGLALTACALLVAHYPVRRAVYGETLGLVRYVSTALRRAAAFFGFWILLAVTPQLILASPDHRWLAASILAALLLGGLRYRREVVLFLVRATPFLHTPEGFARVLAHADIAVPVTVYRAGVTGGLWADSFALPSPRDHVVVIGDSLIETLDPDALTAIFAHEVAHLERWTGRPTSRVAALATGLVVVAIGGGLGLLQLRVEIATLVAAMWGGGLVLALAVWMVGRCGDERVSDLRAAALCQDASALVRALMVVQALRRIPRRLSPFSEETSTHPSLARRLQAIRQAAGIAPATLASPVVLSSPDLDRVVILDAERAHWLEGVAAGAAREPELVRLSAHSSRSLAYRQLTDLRLVTSVRGAAWLKATHRSGRSWRTPIRPQDVAAAQTALDVVDERLVAEPAVTRRRAALLVLFAATAAVSAWAHVGVSPVIVLAAIVIARPRQSAGWMAGVLILLWAFQHGVAPRTAIPFLVMMLTGASMVVGAMAFVIGPALRRRAALRPTPGETIVVAGALVAFALILGVDVLWVSRSAAASIPHWRLEAVGLSLLTVAVVVALGRWRRRWMAAVASGALGVAIFRWGPAAVAAWAPLASGTPLAVHDVLAPRSQVVTLDPSARQLVLSPSASQFAVQVGRSQANVPYDVVLGRFGGEQRQLSAYDLAIVDETLALLVGRTPAGLELRTLALDASGVLAPPGWSVALPAVYEPRVSADASSRTWTVVGWHPEQGDAISVAGRIGEDSREVRRWIIPGADANAHFFHLPVIDTALAVTRATLVHGPALLSRLAGVPEQRWQLWKLDGKTGASLAVTAAALVCLDPLPLDHALLCLARHAAHTVIWSVDGRSGKITEL
;
A
#
# COMPACT_ATOMS: atom_id res chain seq x y z
N MET A 1 7.41 58.68 5.10
CA MET A 1 6.14 58.03 4.73
C MET A 1 6.42 56.99 3.65
N ALA A 2 5.72 55.84 3.72
CA ALA A 2 5.72 54.68 2.83
C ALA A 2 6.93 53.71 2.93
N GLY A 3 6.64 52.50 3.46
CA GLY A 3 7.58 51.46 3.96
C GLY A 3 8.43 50.68 2.93
N PRO A 4 9.38 49.86 3.40
CA PRO A 4 10.25 49.07 2.54
C PRO A 4 9.53 47.81 2.04
N ALA A 5 9.51 47.63 0.71
CA ALA A 5 9.03 46.42 0.06
C ALA A 5 9.96 45.25 0.38
N GLY A 6 9.36 44.16 0.87
CA GLY A 6 10.05 42.94 1.25
C GLY A 6 10.76 42.28 0.07
N VAL A 7 12.03 41.99 0.26
CA VAL A 7 12.82 41.09 -0.57
C VAL A 7 12.29 39.67 -0.34
N GLU A 8 11.29 39.23 -1.12
CA GLU A 8 10.97 37.81 -1.25
C GLU A 8 12.06 37.14 -2.09
N ARG A 9 13.07 36.57 -1.42
CA ARG A 9 13.99 35.61 -2.03
C ARG A 9 13.18 34.40 -2.50
N PHE A 10 12.89 34.33 -3.79
CA PHE A 10 12.39 33.11 -4.42
C PHE A 10 13.49 32.04 -4.37
N LEU A 11 13.36 31.11 -3.42
CA LEU A 11 14.12 29.87 -3.41
C LEU A 11 13.79 29.08 -4.69
N PRO A 12 14.79 28.55 -5.42
CA PRO A 12 14.56 27.75 -6.60
C PRO A 12 13.78 26.48 -6.25
N ALA A 13 12.77 26.14 -7.06
CA ALA A 13 11.88 25.00 -6.89
C ALA A 13 12.60 23.62 -6.83
N GLY A 14 13.91 23.56 -7.14
CA GLY A 14 14.74 22.36 -6.95
C GLY A 14 15.00 21.99 -5.49
N THR A 15 14.94 22.95 -4.56
CA THR A 15 15.25 22.71 -3.13
C THR A 15 14.16 21.97 -2.36
N MET A 16 12.93 21.90 -2.89
CA MET A 16 11.78 21.30 -2.20
C MET A 16 11.76 19.77 -2.30
N TYR A 17 12.23 19.21 -3.42
CA TYR A 17 12.40 17.76 -3.58
C TYR A 17 13.55 17.25 -2.71
N GLU A 18 14.64 18.03 -2.56
CA GLU A 18 15.75 17.70 -1.65
C GLU A 18 15.35 17.73 -0.17
N ASN A 19 14.49 18.66 0.25
CA ASN A 19 14.07 18.77 1.66
C ASN A 19 13.10 17.68 2.13
N GLN A 20 12.35 17.03 1.23
CA GLN A 20 11.48 15.90 1.58
C GLN A 20 12.26 14.64 1.98
N TRP A 21 13.42 14.40 1.35
CA TRP A 21 14.32 13.31 1.74
C TRP A 21 14.95 13.56 3.11
N VAL A 22 15.37 14.79 3.41
CA VAL A 22 15.95 15.18 4.71
C VAL A 22 14.94 15.06 5.85
N THR A 23 13.69 15.52 5.65
CA THR A 23 12.61 15.35 6.64
C THR A 23 12.23 13.88 6.83
N SER A 24 12.17 13.09 5.76
CA SER A 24 11.92 11.65 5.83
C SER A 24 13.04 10.90 6.57
N LEU A 25 14.29 11.32 6.39
CA LEU A 25 15.47 10.78 7.09
C LEU A 25 15.45 11.05 8.60
N LEU A 26 14.82 12.14 9.05
CA LEU A 26 14.71 12.48 10.47
C LEU A 26 13.51 11.81 11.15
N ILE A 27 12.40 11.60 10.43
CA ILE A 27 11.18 11.00 11.00
C ILE A 27 11.37 9.52 11.30
N VAL A 28 12.06 8.77 10.43
CA VAL A 28 12.30 7.32 10.62
C VAL A 28 13.00 7.03 11.96
N PRO A 29 14.16 7.63 12.29
CA PRO A 29 14.81 7.45 13.58
C PRO A 29 13.92 7.83 14.77
N VAL A 30 13.17 8.93 14.68
CA VAL A 30 12.29 9.38 15.77
C VAL A 30 11.18 8.36 16.06
N LEU A 31 10.54 7.82 15.02
CA LEU A 31 9.51 6.79 15.17
C LEU A 31 10.08 5.49 15.75
N LEU A 32 11.26 5.09 15.29
CA LEU A 32 11.97 3.91 15.81
C LEU A 32 12.32 4.07 17.29
N LEU A 33 12.85 5.23 17.67
CA LEU A 33 13.19 5.56 19.05
C LEU A 33 11.95 5.63 19.94
N LEU A 34 10.84 6.20 19.46
CA LEU A 34 9.58 6.24 20.20
C LEU A 34 9.04 4.82 20.44
N GLY A 35 9.04 3.97 19.41
CA GLY A 35 8.65 2.57 19.53
C GLY A 35 9.51 1.80 20.53
N ALA A 36 10.83 1.95 20.43
CA ALA A 36 11.79 1.35 21.34
C ALA A 36 11.62 1.85 22.78
N PHE A 37 11.38 3.15 22.97
CA PHE A 37 11.14 3.75 24.28
C PHE A 37 9.87 3.19 24.93
N VAL A 38 8.77 3.07 24.20
CA VAL A 38 7.53 2.45 24.69
C VAL A 38 7.79 0.98 25.07
N ALA A 39 8.50 0.24 24.22
CA ALA A 39 8.85 -1.16 24.46
C ALA A 39 9.65 -1.36 25.74
N TRP A 40 10.63 -0.50 25.97
CA TRP A 40 11.50 -0.52 27.13
C TRP A 40 10.76 -0.04 28.40
N PHE A 41 10.03 1.07 28.31
CA PHE A 41 9.34 1.68 29.45
C PHE A 41 8.21 0.81 29.99
N ASP A 42 7.36 0.25 29.13
CA ASP A 42 6.31 -0.68 29.58
C ASP A 42 6.92 -1.97 30.14
N GLY A 43 8.04 -2.42 29.58
CA GLY A 43 8.73 -3.63 29.99
C GLY A 43 9.35 -3.55 31.38
N ARG A 44 9.88 -2.38 31.78
CA ARG A 44 10.52 -2.20 33.10
C ARG A 44 9.57 -2.48 34.26
N HIS A 45 8.27 -2.22 34.08
CA HIS A 45 7.25 -2.44 35.10
C HIS A 45 6.92 -3.93 35.31
N LEU A 46 7.31 -4.81 34.38
CA LEU A 46 7.08 -6.25 34.49
C LEU A 46 8.15 -6.96 35.31
N ILE A 47 9.35 -6.39 35.42
CA ILE A 47 10.50 -7.05 36.06
C ILE A 47 10.27 -7.32 37.56
N PRO A 48 9.78 -6.37 38.37
CA PRO A 48 9.51 -6.62 39.80
C PRO A 48 8.43 -7.70 40.00
N GLU A 49 7.49 -7.77 39.06
CA GLU A 49 6.29 -8.61 39.12
C GLU A 49 6.49 -10.00 38.49
N ARG A 50 7.72 -10.36 38.10
CA ARG A 50 8.05 -11.64 37.43
C ARG A 50 7.65 -12.90 38.20
N ARG A 51 7.54 -12.79 39.54
CA ARG A 51 7.12 -13.88 40.43
C ARG A 51 5.61 -13.90 40.71
N SER A 52 4.87 -12.93 40.18
CA SER A 52 3.42 -12.86 40.37
C SER A 52 2.73 -14.07 39.71
N PRO A 53 1.72 -14.67 40.35
CA PRO A 53 0.93 -15.76 39.76
C PRO A 53 0.21 -15.35 38.46
N ALA A 54 -0.05 -14.06 38.25
CA ALA A 54 -0.64 -13.54 37.01
C ALA A 54 0.38 -12.91 36.04
N PHE A 55 1.67 -13.25 36.21
CA PHE A 55 2.72 -12.79 35.32
C PHE A 55 2.47 -13.19 33.85
N PRO A 56 2.07 -14.43 33.50
CA PRO A 56 1.78 -14.82 32.11
C PRO A 56 0.74 -13.89 31.44
N GLU A 57 -0.33 -13.53 32.14
CA GLU A 57 -1.37 -12.62 31.65
C GLU A 57 -0.80 -11.22 31.37
N ARG A 58 0.06 -10.72 32.26
CA ARG A 58 0.69 -9.39 32.10
C ARG A 58 1.71 -9.40 30.96
N TRP A 59 2.54 -10.43 30.90
CA TRP A 59 3.52 -10.66 29.86
C TRP A 59 2.86 -10.70 28.47
N TRP A 60 1.77 -11.45 28.34
CA TRP A 60 1.01 -11.53 27.10
C TRP A 60 0.36 -10.20 26.72
N GLY A 61 -0.18 -9.47 27.70
CA GLY A 61 -0.72 -8.13 27.47
C GLY A 61 0.33 -7.14 26.97
N TYR A 62 1.55 -7.24 27.47
CA TYR A 62 2.71 -6.48 26.99
C TYR A 62 3.11 -6.89 25.57
N LEU A 63 3.28 -8.19 25.28
CA LEU A 63 3.63 -8.65 23.94
C LEU A 63 2.58 -8.26 22.90
N ALA A 64 1.28 -8.40 23.21
CA ALA A 64 0.20 -7.98 22.32
C ALA A 64 0.26 -6.48 22.00
N ARG A 65 0.64 -5.66 22.99
CA ARG A 65 0.86 -4.23 22.80
C ARG A 65 2.08 -3.96 21.92
N GLN A 66 3.20 -4.67 22.12
CA GLN A 66 4.39 -4.54 21.29
C GLN A 66 4.13 -4.91 19.83
N VAL A 67 3.37 -5.97 19.57
CA VAL A 67 2.94 -6.33 18.21
C VAL A 67 2.04 -5.23 17.63
N GLY A 68 1.13 -4.67 18.43
CA GLY A 68 0.31 -3.53 18.01
C GLY A 68 1.12 -2.28 17.68
N VAL A 69 2.14 -1.95 18.48
CA VAL A 69 3.09 -0.85 18.26
C VAL A 69 3.87 -1.08 16.98
N GLY A 70 4.44 -2.27 16.80
CA GLY A 70 5.17 -2.64 15.59
C GLY A 70 4.32 -2.57 14.33
N GLY A 71 3.09 -3.10 14.36
CA GLY A 71 2.17 -3.02 13.22
C GLY A 71 1.81 -1.58 12.86
N LEU A 72 1.67 -0.71 13.86
CA LEU A 72 1.36 0.71 13.69
C LEU A 72 2.55 1.51 13.14
N LEU A 73 3.79 1.20 13.58
CA LEU A 73 5.01 1.78 13.03
C LEU A 73 5.26 1.34 11.58
N VAL A 74 5.03 0.06 11.28
CA VAL A 74 5.12 -0.47 9.92
C VAL A 74 4.09 0.17 9.00
N ALA A 75 2.85 0.34 9.47
CA ALA A 75 1.84 1.09 8.72
C ALA A 75 2.26 2.56 8.51
N ALA A 76 2.78 3.23 9.54
CA ALA A 76 3.28 4.59 9.41
C ALA A 76 4.41 4.70 8.37
N MET A 77 5.31 3.71 8.30
CA MET A 77 6.39 3.67 7.32
C MET A 77 5.90 3.40 5.90
N LEU A 78 4.98 2.42 5.73
CA LEU A 78 4.38 2.06 4.45
C LEU A 78 3.62 3.23 3.79
N PHE A 79 2.94 4.03 4.62
CA PHE A 79 1.96 5.01 4.13
C PHE A 79 2.33 6.47 4.36
N GLY A 80 3.28 6.78 5.25
CA GLY A 80 3.57 8.14 5.71
C GLY A 80 4.96 8.69 5.36
N ILE A 81 5.96 7.84 5.08
CA ILE A 81 7.36 8.29 4.90
C ILE A 81 7.82 8.14 3.46
N SER A 82 7.82 6.92 2.91
CA SER A 82 8.19 6.68 1.52
C SER A 82 7.83 5.25 1.10
N THR A 83 7.10 5.11 -0.01
CA THR A 83 6.82 3.81 -0.64
C THR A 83 8.09 3.09 -1.12
N HIS A 84 9.20 3.82 -1.25
CA HIS A 84 10.50 3.30 -1.67
C HIS A 84 11.30 2.67 -0.51
N MET A 85 10.97 2.98 0.75
CA MET A 85 11.78 2.58 1.92
C MET A 85 11.06 1.70 2.95
N TRP A 86 9.84 1.23 2.66
CA TRP A 86 9.06 0.48 3.66
C TRP A 86 9.73 -0.83 4.11
N SER A 87 10.46 -1.50 3.21
CA SER A 87 11.16 -2.76 3.52
C SER A 87 12.33 -2.53 4.49
N LEU A 88 13.11 -1.46 4.27
CA LEU A 88 14.14 -1.00 5.20
C LEU A 88 13.52 -0.54 6.52
N GLY A 89 12.43 0.23 6.47
CA GLY A 89 11.71 0.68 7.65
C GLY A 89 11.19 -0.48 8.50
N LEU A 90 10.60 -1.51 7.87
CA LEU A 90 10.16 -2.73 8.53
C LEU A 90 11.32 -3.43 9.22
N ALA A 91 12.46 -3.60 8.54
CA ALA A 91 13.64 -4.23 9.10
C ALA A 91 14.20 -3.44 10.29
N LEU A 92 14.33 -2.12 10.16
CA LEU A 92 14.79 -1.25 11.25
C LEU A 92 13.84 -1.25 12.45
N THR A 93 12.52 -1.26 12.21
CA THR A 93 11.50 -1.34 13.26
C THR A 93 11.58 -2.65 14.01
N ALA A 94 11.70 -3.76 13.28
CA ALA A 94 11.86 -5.08 13.88
C ALA A 94 13.15 -5.14 14.73
N CYS A 95 14.27 -4.63 14.21
CA CYS A 95 15.54 -4.56 14.94
C CYS A 95 15.43 -3.68 16.20
N ALA A 96 14.85 -2.49 16.10
CA ALA A 96 14.68 -1.56 17.23
C ALA A 96 13.83 -2.18 18.34
N LEU A 97 12.69 -2.80 17.99
CA LEU A 97 11.83 -3.49 18.95
C LEU A 97 12.51 -4.72 19.55
N LEU A 98 13.28 -5.49 18.77
CA LEU A 98 14.05 -6.63 19.28
C LEU A 98 15.09 -6.20 20.32
N VAL A 99 15.86 -5.14 20.03
CA VAL A 99 16.87 -4.60 20.94
C VAL A 99 16.20 -4.05 22.21
N ALA A 100 15.12 -3.28 22.08
CA ALA A 100 14.40 -2.71 23.21
C ALA A 100 13.75 -3.78 24.12
N HIS A 101 13.36 -4.92 23.54
CA HIS A 101 12.75 -6.03 24.26
C HIS A 101 13.76 -6.87 25.07
N TYR A 102 15.04 -6.85 24.70
CA TYR A 102 16.08 -7.72 25.27
C TYR A 102 16.21 -7.64 26.80
N PRO A 103 16.30 -6.46 27.45
CA PRO A 103 16.49 -6.39 28.90
C PRO A 103 15.36 -7.06 29.69
N VAL A 104 14.13 -6.90 29.20
CA VAL A 104 12.93 -7.49 29.81
C VAL A 104 12.94 -8.99 29.62
N ARG A 105 13.16 -9.45 28.39
CA ARG A 105 13.25 -10.88 28.08
C ARG A 105 14.31 -11.59 28.92
N ARG A 106 15.50 -11.00 29.01
CA ARG A 106 16.61 -11.52 29.83
C ARG A 106 16.19 -11.67 31.30
N ALA A 107 15.56 -10.64 31.87
CA ALA A 107 15.13 -10.65 33.27
C ALA A 107 13.97 -11.63 33.56
N VAL A 108 13.11 -11.88 32.57
CA VAL A 108 11.92 -12.74 32.69
C VAL A 108 12.26 -14.22 32.57
N TYR A 109 13.12 -14.57 31.62
CA TYR A 109 13.51 -15.96 31.37
C TYR A 109 14.81 -16.36 32.07
N GLY A 110 15.50 -15.42 32.73
CA GLY A 110 16.78 -15.70 33.39
C GLY A 110 17.89 -16.04 32.39
N GLU A 111 17.81 -15.55 31.15
CA GLU A 111 18.78 -15.86 30.10
C GLU A 111 20.17 -15.28 30.43
N THR A 112 21.22 -16.05 30.17
CA THR A 112 22.62 -15.62 30.27
C THR A 112 23.19 -15.13 28.95
N LEU A 113 22.39 -15.18 27.87
CA LEU A 113 22.74 -14.64 26.56
C LEU A 113 23.05 -13.15 26.62
N GLY A 114 24.15 -12.73 26.00
CA GLY A 114 24.41 -11.32 25.69
C GLY A 114 23.54 -10.80 24.54
N LEU A 115 23.40 -9.47 24.43
CA LEU A 115 22.53 -8.80 23.45
C LEU A 115 22.84 -9.23 22.01
N VAL A 116 24.12 -9.27 21.61
CA VAL A 116 24.54 -9.63 20.25
C VAL A 116 24.12 -11.06 19.89
N ARG A 117 24.35 -12.02 20.80
CA ARG A 117 23.98 -13.42 20.60
C ARG A 117 22.46 -13.59 20.57
N TYR A 118 21.74 -12.84 21.40
CA TYR A 118 20.28 -12.79 21.39
C TYR A 118 19.74 -12.28 20.04
N VAL A 119 20.19 -11.10 19.58
CA VAL A 119 19.73 -10.49 18.31
C VAL A 119 20.08 -11.40 17.13
N SER A 120 21.31 -11.92 17.06
CA SER A 120 21.72 -12.86 16.00
C SER A 120 20.85 -14.12 15.98
N THR A 121 20.55 -14.69 17.15
CA THR A 121 19.68 -15.86 17.27
C THR A 121 18.25 -15.52 16.84
N ALA A 122 17.71 -14.38 17.27
CA ALA A 122 16.37 -13.95 16.92
C ALA A 122 16.24 -13.69 15.41
N LEU A 123 17.21 -13.02 14.80
CA LEU A 123 17.23 -12.75 13.36
C LEU A 123 17.36 -14.04 12.53
N ARG A 124 18.21 -14.99 12.95
CA ARG A 124 18.30 -16.30 12.29
C ARG A 124 16.99 -17.07 12.36
N ARG A 125 16.32 -17.08 13.51
CA ARG A 125 14.99 -17.71 13.65
C ARG A 125 13.95 -17.01 12.79
N ALA A 126 13.94 -15.68 12.78
CA ALA A 126 13.04 -14.92 11.92
C ALA A 126 13.29 -15.24 10.43
N ALA A 127 14.56 -15.32 10.01
CA ALA A 127 14.93 -15.72 8.66
C ALA A 127 14.52 -17.17 8.34
N ALA A 128 14.64 -18.11 9.29
CA ALA A 128 14.26 -19.50 9.10
C ALA A 128 12.77 -19.66 8.77
N PHE A 129 11.90 -18.99 9.53
CA PHE A 129 10.45 -19.16 9.38
C PHE A 129 9.79 -18.16 8.42
N PHE A 130 10.34 -16.94 8.32
CA PHE A 130 9.73 -15.84 7.56
C PHE A 130 10.61 -15.30 6.43
N GLY A 131 11.91 -15.64 6.38
CA GLY A 131 12.86 -15.06 5.42
C GLY A 131 12.45 -15.24 3.96
N PHE A 132 11.99 -16.44 3.59
CA PHE A 132 11.44 -16.71 2.25
C PHE A 132 10.27 -15.78 1.91
N TRP A 133 9.32 -15.64 2.83
CA TRP A 133 8.11 -14.83 2.62
C TRP A 133 8.42 -13.34 2.59
N ILE A 134 9.34 -12.88 3.42
CA ILE A 134 9.82 -11.49 3.42
C ILE A 134 10.51 -11.19 2.08
N LEU A 135 11.42 -12.07 1.63
CA LEU A 135 12.10 -11.90 0.35
C LEU A 135 11.10 -11.86 -0.81
N LEU A 136 10.11 -12.75 -0.82
CA LEU A 136 9.04 -12.78 -1.81
C LEU A 136 8.19 -11.50 -1.79
N ALA A 137 7.90 -10.95 -0.60
CA ALA A 137 7.15 -9.71 -0.44
C ALA A 137 7.90 -8.49 -1.02
N VAL A 138 9.22 -8.44 -0.86
CA VAL A 138 10.04 -7.29 -1.31
C VAL A 138 10.58 -7.44 -2.73
N THR A 139 10.45 -8.61 -3.35
CA THR A 139 11.06 -8.94 -4.65
C THR A 139 10.76 -7.92 -5.75
N PRO A 140 9.49 -7.51 -6.02
CA PRO A 140 9.21 -6.53 -7.06
C PRO A 140 9.92 -5.19 -6.81
N GLN A 141 10.08 -4.79 -5.55
CA GLN A 141 10.77 -3.55 -5.21
C GLN A 141 12.27 -3.63 -5.41
N LEU A 142 12.91 -4.75 -5.07
CA LEU A 142 14.34 -4.93 -5.27
C LEU A 142 14.71 -4.90 -6.77
N ILE A 143 13.82 -5.41 -7.63
CA ILE A 143 13.97 -5.31 -9.09
C ILE A 143 13.86 -3.85 -9.54
N LEU A 144 12.85 -3.11 -9.05
CA LEU A 144 12.66 -1.69 -9.37
C LEU A 144 13.82 -0.80 -8.87
N ALA A 145 14.40 -1.14 -7.71
CA ALA A 145 15.50 -0.41 -7.11
C ALA A 145 16.86 -0.65 -7.79
N SER A 146 16.95 -1.57 -8.75
CA SER A 146 18.18 -1.95 -9.45
C SER A 146 18.13 -1.58 -10.94
N PRO A 147 17.99 -0.29 -11.30
CA PRO A 147 17.64 0.13 -12.66
C PRO A 147 18.64 -0.33 -13.73
N ASP A 148 19.93 -0.39 -13.42
CA ASP A 148 20.97 -0.74 -14.38
C ASP A 148 21.21 -2.26 -14.50
N HIS A 149 20.74 -3.05 -13.53
CA HIS A 149 21.04 -4.47 -13.40
C HIS A 149 19.78 -5.33 -13.19
N ARG A 150 18.62 -4.88 -13.72
CA ARG A 150 17.29 -5.46 -13.42
C ARG A 150 17.19 -6.95 -13.70
N TRP A 151 17.74 -7.41 -14.82
CA TRP A 151 17.74 -8.83 -15.22
C TRP A 151 18.64 -9.67 -14.32
N LEU A 152 19.79 -9.13 -13.91
CA LEU A 152 20.67 -9.79 -12.96
C LEU A 152 20.00 -9.90 -11.58
N ALA A 153 19.41 -8.80 -11.09
CA ALA A 153 18.67 -8.77 -9.84
C ALA A 153 17.49 -9.76 -9.85
N ALA A 154 16.69 -9.78 -10.92
CA ALA A 154 15.59 -10.73 -11.09
C ALA A 154 16.08 -12.18 -11.12
N SER A 155 17.19 -12.46 -11.81
CA SER A 155 17.77 -13.80 -11.89
C SER A 155 18.29 -14.29 -10.54
N ILE A 156 19.00 -13.42 -9.79
CA ILE A 156 19.48 -13.72 -8.44
C ILE A 156 18.30 -13.98 -7.50
N LEU A 157 17.27 -13.12 -7.52
CA LEU A 157 16.09 -13.27 -6.67
C LEU A 157 15.30 -14.54 -7.01
N ALA A 158 15.16 -14.86 -8.30
CA ALA A 158 14.54 -16.11 -8.73
C ALA A 158 15.33 -17.33 -8.23
N ALA A 159 16.66 -17.32 -8.38
CA ALA A 159 17.52 -18.39 -7.87
C ALA A 159 17.43 -18.54 -6.34
N LEU A 160 17.43 -17.44 -5.59
CA LEU A 160 17.30 -17.44 -4.13
C LEU A 160 15.93 -17.96 -3.68
N LEU A 161 14.84 -17.55 -4.33
CA LEU A 161 13.48 -17.96 -3.96
C LEU A 161 13.20 -19.42 -4.35
N LEU A 162 13.57 -19.83 -5.57
CA LEU A 162 13.41 -21.21 -6.01
C LEU A 162 14.34 -22.16 -5.25
N GLY A 163 15.59 -21.76 -5.02
CA GLY A 163 16.52 -22.46 -4.15
C GLY A 163 15.99 -22.55 -2.71
N GLY A 164 15.48 -21.46 -2.16
CA GLY A 164 14.87 -21.41 -0.83
C GLY A 164 13.65 -22.33 -0.69
N LEU A 165 12.84 -22.51 -1.73
CA LEU A 165 11.78 -23.51 -1.76
C LEU A 165 12.32 -24.94 -1.83
N ARG A 166 13.30 -25.17 -2.70
CA ARG A 166 13.90 -26.49 -2.96
C ARG A 166 14.67 -27.04 -1.76
N TYR A 167 15.35 -26.16 -1.03
CA TYR A 167 16.19 -26.46 0.13
C TYR A 167 15.60 -25.92 1.43
N ARG A 168 14.27 -25.73 1.49
CA ARG A 168 13.60 -25.10 2.63
C ARG A 168 13.93 -25.81 3.94
N ARG A 169 13.95 -27.14 3.93
CA ARG A 169 14.28 -27.96 5.10
C ARG A 169 15.69 -27.65 5.59
N GLU A 170 16.67 -27.77 4.71
CA GLU A 170 18.08 -27.58 4.99
C GLU A 170 18.36 -26.16 5.48
N VAL A 171 17.76 -25.15 4.83
CA VAL A 171 17.85 -23.75 5.23
C VAL A 171 17.28 -23.53 6.63
N VAL A 172 16.11 -24.09 6.96
CA VAL A 172 15.54 -23.97 8.30
C VAL A 172 16.45 -24.63 9.34
N LEU A 173 16.87 -25.88 9.11
CA LEU A 173 17.74 -26.62 10.03
C LEU A 173 19.08 -25.92 10.25
N PHE A 174 19.69 -25.39 9.19
CA PHE A 174 20.91 -24.61 9.26
C PHE A 174 20.73 -23.32 10.08
N LEU A 175 19.69 -22.55 9.80
CA LEU A 175 19.45 -21.27 10.47
C LEU A 175 19.11 -21.44 11.95
N VAL A 176 18.39 -22.50 12.33
CA VAL A 176 18.11 -22.80 13.74
C VAL A 176 19.23 -23.58 14.44
N ARG A 177 20.30 -23.94 13.73
CA ARG A 177 21.43 -24.76 14.21
C ARG A 177 20.98 -26.11 14.79
N ALA A 178 20.09 -26.78 14.07
CA ALA A 178 19.61 -28.10 14.45
C ALA A 178 20.71 -29.15 14.32
N THR A 179 20.84 -30.04 15.30
CA THR A 179 21.73 -31.21 15.27
C THR A 179 20.92 -32.49 15.46
N PRO A 180 21.36 -33.64 14.90
CA PRO A 180 20.64 -34.91 15.06
C PRO A 180 20.44 -35.26 16.53
N PHE A 181 19.24 -35.68 16.91
CA PHE A 181 18.94 -36.12 18.26
C PHE A 181 19.13 -37.64 18.36
N LEU A 182 20.30 -38.06 18.87
CA LEU A 182 20.73 -39.47 18.86
C LEU A 182 20.13 -40.31 20.00
N HIS A 183 19.83 -39.70 21.15
CA HIS A 183 19.33 -40.38 22.34
C HIS A 183 17.83 -40.14 22.50
N THR A 184 17.03 -40.68 21.58
CA THR A 184 15.57 -40.55 21.62
C THR A 184 14.94 -41.47 22.65
N PRO A 185 13.91 -41.02 23.40
CA PRO A 185 13.13 -41.91 24.26
C PRO A 185 12.55 -43.11 23.51
N GLU A 186 12.43 -44.26 24.18
CA GLU A 186 11.83 -45.48 23.60
C GLU A 186 10.40 -45.25 23.09
N GLY A 187 9.66 -44.35 23.75
CA GLY A 187 8.31 -43.96 23.37
C GLY A 187 8.20 -43.37 21.95
N PHE A 188 9.28 -42.82 21.38
CA PHE A 188 9.26 -42.26 20.02
C PHE A 188 9.04 -43.35 18.97
N ALA A 189 9.69 -44.51 19.13
CA ALA A 189 9.51 -45.65 18.23
C ALA A 189 8.06 -46.15 18.28
N ARG A 190 7.45 -46.17 19.48
CA ARG A 190 6.04 -46.55 19.67
C ARG A 190 5.08 -45.60 18.96
N VAL A 191 5.32 -44.30 19.05
CA VAL A 191 4.52 -43.27 18.36
C VAL A 191 4.62 -43.47 16.84
N LEU A 192 5.82 -43.64 16.30
CA LEU A 192 6.03 -43.84 14.87
C LEU A 192 5.39 -45.14 14.34
N ALA A 193 5.40 -46.21 15.14
CA ALA A 193 4.75 -47.47 14.78
C ALA A 193 3.22 -47.36 14.61
N HIS A 194 2.58 -46.42 15.32
CA HIS A 194 1.13 -46.19 15.25
C HIS A 194 0.74 -45.01 14.34
N ALA A 195 1.74 -44.28 13.82
CA ALA A 195 1.53 -43.12 12.97
C ALA A 195 1.30 -43.54 11.51
N ASP A 196 0.35 -42.89 10.85
CA ASP A 196 0.07 -43.08 9.42
C ASP A 196 0.98 -42.18 8.57
N ILE A 197 2.28 -42.52 8.53
CA ILE A 197 3.29 -41.75 7.80
C ILE A 197 4.07 -42.68 6.87
N ALA A 198 4.00 -42.41 5.57
CA ALA A 198 4.64 -43.22 4.52
C ALA A 198 6.13 -42.90 4.29
N VAL A 199 6.67 -41.86 4.93
CA VAL A 199 8.07 -41.41 4.77
C VAL A 199 8.80 -41.41 6.11
N PRO A 200 10.13 -41.63 6.13
CA PRO A 200 10.89 -41.67 7.38
C PRO A 200 10.82 -40.34 8.13
N VAL A 201 10.77 -40.40 9.46
CA VAL A 201 10.80 -39.22 10.35
C VAL A 201 12.16 -39.14 11.04
N THR A 202 12.88 -38.05 10.85
CA THR A 202 14.15 -37.78 11.54
C THR A 202 13.97 -36.74 12.63
N VAL A 203 14.56 -36.96 13.80
CA VAL A 203 14.47 -36.04 14.93
C VAL A 203 15.76 -35.25 15.10
N TYR A 204 15.61 -33.94 15.25
CA TYR A 204 16.69 -33.02 15.55
C TYR A 204 16.43 -32.31 16.88
N ARG A 205 17.51 -31.94 17.56
CA ARG A 205 17.48 -31.00 18.68
C ARG A 205 17.98 -29.64 18.21
N ALA A 206 17.45 -28.57 18.78
CA ALA A 206 17.90 -27.22 18.46
C ALA A 206 17.78 -26.30 19.69
N GLY A 207 18.76 -25.42 19.88
CA GLY A 207 18.88 -24.66 21.12
C GLY A 207 20.02 -23.66 21.07
N VAL A 208 20.03 -22.75 22.04
CA VAL A 208 21.19 -21.88 22.26
C VAL A 208 21.53 -21.95 23.73
N THR A 209 22.76 -22.36 24.04
CA THR A 209 23.30 -22.39 25.41
C THR A 209 23.05 -21.06 26.12
N GLY A 210 22.42 -21.12 27.30
CA GLY A 210 22.10 -19.94 28.12
C GLY A 210 20.84 -19.17 27.69
N GLY A 211 20.14 -19.63 26.66
CA GLY A 211 18.86 -19.07 26.20
C GLY A 211 17.71 -20.05 26.37
N LEU A 212 16.48 -19.55 26.54
CA LEU A 212 15.31 -20.40 26.63
C LEU A 212 14.68 -20.59 25.24
N TRP A 213 14.52 -21.84 24.82
CA TRP A 213 13.79 -22.21 23.63
C TRP A 213 12.91 -23.44 23.88
N ALA A 214 11.71 -23.16 24.37
CA ALA A 214 10.70 -24.16 24.68
C ALA A 214 9.66 -24.28 23.54
N ASP A 215 10.12 -24.55 22.32
CA ASP A 215 9.25 -24.88 21.18
C ASP A 215 9.68 -26.20 20.54
N SER A 216 8.73 -26.83 19.85
CA SER A 216 8.91 -27.92 18.90
C SER A 216 8.21 -27.54 17.60
N PHE A 217 8.65 -28.13 16.49
CA PHE A 217 7.95 -27.99 15.21
C PHE A 217 8.28 -29.13 14.26
N ALA A 218 7.31 -29.46 13.41
CA ALA A 218 7.46 -30.42 12.32
C ALA A 218 7.64 -29.74 10.95
N LEU A 219 8.55 -30.27 10.14
CA LEU A 219 8.81 -29.89 8.76
C LEU A 219 8.43 -31.04 7.81
N PRO A 220 7.27 -30.97 7.14
CA PRO A 220 6.92 -31.97 6.14
C PRO A 220 7.77 -31.79 4.87
N SER A 221 8.27 -32.90 4.33
CA SER A 221 8.94 -32.97 3.04
C SER A 221 8.45 -34.20 2.25
N PRO A 222 8.50 -34.18 0.91
CA PRO A 222 8.04 -35.31 0.08
C PRO A 222 8.86 -36.60 0.25
N ARG A 223 10.11 -36.52 0.72
CA ARG A 223 11.02 -37.67 0.82
C ARG A 223 11.17 -38.19 2.24
N ASP A 224 11.13 -37.29 3.20
CA ASP A 224 11.33 -37.52 4.62
C ASP A 224 10.65 -36.41 5.41
N HIS A 225 10.37 -36.66 6.68
CA HIS A 225 9.82 -35.68 7.59
C HIS A 225 10.83 -35.39 8.69
N VAL A 226 10.81 -34.16 9.18
CA VAL A 226 11.71 -33.74 10.25
C VAL A 226 10.92 -33.19 11.41
N VAL A 227 11.23 -33.64 12.62
CA VAL A 227 10.74 -33.04 13.87
C VAL A 227 11.92 -32.40 14.59
N VAL A 228 11.79 -31.13 14.95
CA VAL A 228 12.80 -30.41 15.71
C VAL A 228 12.26 -30.13 17.10
N ILE A 229 13.02 -30.51 18.13
CA ILE A 229 12.67 -30.29 19.54
C ILE A 229 13.68 -29.33 20.18
N GLY A 230 13.17 -28.32 20.89
CA GLY A 230 13.98 -27.36 21.61
C GLY A 230 14.77 -27.96 22.77
N ASP A 231 16.03 -27.56 22.95
CA ASP A 231 16.88 -28.02 24.06
C ASP A 231 16.21 -27.81 25.44
N SER A 232 15.50 -26.69 25.63
CA SER A 232 14.81 -26.43 26.90
C SER A 232 13.66 -27.41 27.18
N LEU A 233 13.07 -28.02 26.15
CA LEU A 233 12.06 -29.07 26.34
C LEU A 233 12.73 -30.39 26.71
N ILE A 234 13.83 -30.73 26.04
CA ILE A 234 14.61 -31.95 26.30
C ILE A 234 15.16 -31.95 27.74
N GLU A 235 15.59 -30.80 28.24
CA GLU A 235 16.15 -30.66 29.60
C GLU A 235 15.09 -30.64 30.70
N THR A 236 13.83 -30.28 30.40
CA THR A 236 12.80 -30.05 31.42
C THR A 236 11.73 -31.16 31.47
N LEU A 237 11.41 -31.77 30.33
CA LEU A 237 10.35 -32.78 30.26
C LEU A 237 10.86 -34.16 30.64
N ASP A 238 10.05 -34.92 31.37
CA ASP A 238 10.27 -36.34 31.56
C ASP A 238 10.12 -37.11 30.21
N PRO A 239 10.67 -38.32 30.08
CA PRO A 239 10.65 -39.07 28.82
C PRO A 239 9.25 -39.31 28.24
N ASP A 240 8.24 -39.50 29.08
CA ASP A 240 6.86 -39.73 28.64
C ASP A 240 6.21 -38.43 28.16
N ALA A 241 6.42 -37.32 28.89
CA ALA A 241 5.98 -35.99 28.49
C ALA A 241 6.66 -35.53 27.20
N LEU A 242 7.95 -35.83 27.02
CA LEU A 242 8.69 -35.56 25.78
C LEU A 242 8.14 -36.38 24.61
N THR A 243 7.80 -37.66 24.85
CA THR A 243 7.12 -38.53 23.87
C THR A 243 5.76 -37.99 23.48
N ALA A 244 5.00 -37.44 24.41
CA ALA A 244 3.70 -36.83 24.11
C ALA A 244 3.81 -35.58 23.22
N ILE A 245 4.82 -34.73 23.43
CA ILE A 245 5.11 -33.59 22.53
C ILE A 245 5.53 -34.08 21.16
N PHE A 246 6.39 -35.11 21.09
CA PHE A 246 6.77 -35.72 19.83
C PHE A 246 5.55 -36.29 19.08
N ALA A 247 4.63 -36.97 19.77
CA ALA A 247 3.38 -37.47 19.19
C ALA A 247 2.51 -36.36 18.61
N HIS A 248 2.48 -35.19 19.25
CA HIS A 248 1.80 -34.00 18.73
C HIS A 248 2.42 -33.50 17.43
N GLU A 249 3.74 -33.39 17.34
CA GLU A 249 4.44 -33.00 16.11
C GLU A 249 4.24 -34.04 14.99
N VAL A 250 4.24 -35.33 15.33
CA VAL A 250 3.95 -36.43 14.38
C VAL A 250 2.51 -36.35 13.87
N ALA A 251 1.54 -36.03 14.73
CA ALA A 251 0.15 -35.81 14.30
C ALA A 251 0.01 -34.62 13.32
N HIS A 252 0.87 -33.61 13.40
CA HIS A 252 0.94 -32.59 12.35
C HIS A 252 1.36 -33.17 11.01
N LEU A 253 2.34 -34.08 10.99
CA LEU A 253 2.91 -34.68 9.78
C LEU A 253 1.95 -35.62 9.05
N GLU A 254 1.12 -36.40 9.75
CA GLU A 254 0.13 -37.31 9.13
C GLU A 254 -0.79 -36.60 8.12
N ARG A 255 -1.05 -35.30 8.32
CA ARG A 255 -1.90 -34.49 7.43
C ARG A 255 -1.20 -34.00 6.17
N TRP A 256 0.13 -34.09 6.11
CA TRP A 256 0.97 -33.56 5.03
C TRP A 256 1.51 -34.65 4.09
N THR A 257 0.72 -35.69 3.84
CA THR A 257 1.07 -36.79 2.93
C THR A 257 0.52 -36.57 1.51
N GLY A 258 1.39 -36.66 0.49
CA GLY A 258 1.00 -36.65 -0.93
C GLY A 258 0.54 -35.30 -1.51
N ARG A 259 -0.70 -35.23 -2.00
CA ARG A 259 -1.27 -34.11 -2.81
C ARG A 259 -1.35 -32.73 -2.12
N PRO A 260 -1.53 -32.60 -0.79
CA PRO A 260 -1.55 -31.29 -0.12
C PRO A 260 -0.19 -30.59 -0.18
N THR A 261 0.90 -31.34 0.03
CA THR A 261 2.28 -30.83 0.03
C THR A 261 2.69 -30.35 -1.36
N SER A 262 2.36 -31.11 -2.41
CA SER A 262 2.62 -30.69 -3.79
C SER A 262 1.83 -29.46 -4.22
N ARG A 263 0.58 -29.31 -3.77
CA ARG A 263 -0.23 -28.10 -4.04
C ARG A 263 0.37 -26.85 -3.40
N VAL A 264 0.84 -26.95 -2.15
CA VAL A 264 1.47 -25.81 -1.47
C VAL A 264 2.80 -25.44 -2.14
N ALA A 265 3.59 -26.43 -2.55
CA ALA A 265 4.81 -26.20 -3.31
C ALA A 265 4.50 -25.50 -4.65
N ALA A 266 3.53 -26.00 -5.42
CA ALA A 266 3.12 -25.40 -6.69
C ALA A 266 2.59 -23.96 -6.51
N LEU A 267 1.79 -23.71 -5.47
CA LEU A 267 1.32 -22.36 -5.13
C LEU A 267 2.48 -21.42 -4.82
N ALA A 268 3.43 -21.86 -4.00
CA ALA A 268 4.59 -21.06 -3.64
C ALA A 268 5.48 -20.76 -4.87
N THR A 269 5.72 -21.75 -5.73
CA THR A 269 6.42 -21.55 -7.02
C THR A 269 5.67 -20.57 -7.92
N GLY A 270 4.35 -20.68 -8.03
CA GLY A 270 3.53 -19.74 -8.79
C GLY A 270 3.64 -18.31 -8.26
N LEU A 271 3.65 -18.11 -6.94
CA LEU A 271 3.86 -16.80 -6.34
C LEU A 271 5.25 -16.23 -6.64
N VAL A 272 6.30 -17.06 -6.67
CA VAL A 272 7.64 -16.64 -7.08
C VAL A 272 7.64 -16.15 -8.53
N VAL A 273 7.03 -16.90 -9.44
CA VAL A 273 6.92 -16.50 -10.86
C VAL A 273 6.16 -15.17 -10.99
N VAL A 274 5.06 -14.99 -10.26
CA VAL A 274 4.30 -13.73 -10.26
C VAL A 274 5.11 -12.58 -9.68
N ALA A 275 5.88 -12.79 -8.60
CA ALA A 275 6.71 -11.74 -8.02
C ALA A 275 7.82 -11.27 -8.97
N ILE A 276 8.50 -12.20 -9.64
CA ILE A 276 9.59 -11.91 -10.57
C ILE A 276 9.04 -11.30 -11.87
N GLY A 277 8.08 -11.97 -12.51
CA GLY A 277 7.46 -11.50 -13.75
C GLY A 277 6.68 -10.20 -13.56
N GLY A 278 5.97 -10.07 -12.44
CA GLY A 278 5.30 -8.83 -12.04
C GLY A 278 6.29 -7.70 -11.82
N GLY A 279 7.38 -7.92 -11.09
CA GLY A 279 8.44 -6.92 -10.89
C GLY A 279 9.04 -6.41 -12.20
N LEU A 280 9.31 -7.30 -13.16
CA LEU A 280 9.78 -6.93 -14.50
C LEU A 280 8.70 -6.23 -15.34
N GLY A 281 7.43 -6.64 -15.24
CA GLY A 281 6.31 -5.99 -15.92
C GLY A 281 6.03 -4.58 -15.41
N LEU A 282 6.25 -4.31 -14.12
CA LEU A 282 6.09 -2.99 -13.51
C LEU A 282 7.03 -1.93 -14.13
N LEU A 283 8.09 -2.34 -14.82
CA LEU A 283 9.02 -1.43 -15.51
C LEU A 283 8.37 -0.66 -16.66
N GLN A 284 7.23 -1.14 -17.17
CA GLN A 284 6.46 -0.48 -18.23
C GLN A 284 5.55 0.63 -17.69
N LEU A 285 5.44 0.75 -16.36
CA LEU A 285 4.60 1.75 -15.70
C LEU A 285 5.43 2.96 -15.27
N ARG A 286 4.75 4.10 -15.03
CA ARG A 286 5.38 5.25 -14.37
C ARG A 286 5.92 4.82 -13.00
N VAL A 287 7.08 5.35 -12.62
CA VAL A 287 7.81 4.98 -11.38
C VAL A 287 6.90 5.01 -10.14
N GLU A 288 6.07 6.05 -10.01
CA GLU A 288 5.11 6.22 -8.90
C GLU A 288 4.08 5.09 -8.82
N ILE A 289 3.58 4.62 -9.97
CA ILE A 289 2.59 3.55 -10.06
C ILE A 289 3.29 2.20 -9.82
N ALA A 290 4.47 2.01 -10.40
CA ALA A 290 5.27 0.81 -10.22
C ALA A 290 5.60 0.55 -8.74
N THR A 291 6.02 1.60 -8.01
CA THR A 291 6.40 1.49 -6.59
C THR A 291 5.19 1.24 -5.70
N LEU A 292 4.05 1.85 -6.01
CA LEU A 292 2.77 1.56 -5.35
C LEU A 292 2.36 0.10 -5.53
N VAL A 293 2.32 -0.41 -6.77
CA VAL A 293 1.89 -1.79 -7.01
C VAL A 293 2.82 -2.78 -6.34
N ALA A 294 4.13 -2.52 -6.35
CA ALA A 294 5.10 -3.32 -5.61
C ALA A 294 4.87 -3.29 -4.08
N ALA A 295 4.49 -2.15 -3.51
CA ALA A 295 4.12 -2.03 -2.09
C ALA A 295 2.80 -2.77 -1.78
N MET A 296 1.80 -2.70 -2.66
CA MET A 296 0.54 -3.44 -2.52
C MET A 296 0.76 -4.96 -2.57
N TRP A 297 1.66 -5.44 -3.43
CA TRP A 297 2.07 -6.84 -3.46
C TRP A 297 2.62 -7.29 -2.11
N GLY A 298 3.59 -6.55 -1.56
CA GLY A 298 4.20 -6.87 -0.27
C GLY A 298 3.18 -6.86 0.87
N GLY A 299 2.37 -5.80 0.97
CA GLY A 299 1.32 -5.68 1.98
C GLY A 299 0.23 -6.76 1.86
N GLY A 300 -0.20 -7.06 0.63
CA GLY A 300 -1.18 -8.10 0.34
C GLY A 300 -0.69 -9.49 0.71
N LEU A 301 0.59 -9.80 0.45
CA LEU A 301 1.19 -11.08 0.83
C LEU A 301 1.30 -11.24 2.35
N VAL A 302 1.74 -10.19 3.07
CA VAL A 302 1.78 -10.20 4.54
C VAL A 302 0.38 -10.41 5.14
N LEU A 303 -0.63 -9.72 4.60
CA LEU A 303 -2.01 -9.90 5.03
C LEU A 303 -2.54 -11.31 4.73
N ALA A 304 -2.26 -11.85 3.54
CA ALA A 304 -2.66 -13.20 3.17
C ALA A 304 -2.03 -14.25 4.10
N LEU A 305 -0.75 -14.08 4.46
CA LEU A 305 -0.07 -14.94 5.43
C LEU A 305 -0.69 -14.84 6.83
N ALA A 306 -1.01 -13.62 7.29
CA ALA A 306 -1.69 -13.43 8.57
C ALA A 306 -3.06 -14.13 8.60
N VAL A 307 -3.86 -13.97 7.54
CA VAL A 307 -5.17 -14.64 7.41
C VAL A 307 -5.01 -16.16 7.35
N TRP A 308 -4.01 -16.65 6.61
CA TRP A 308 -3.71 -18.08 6.49
C TRP A 308 -3.30 -18.69 7.84
N MET A 309 -2.45 -18.01 8.61
CA MET A 309 -2.04 -18.44 9.95
C MET A 309 -3.22 -18.50 10.92
N VAL A 310 -4.08 -17.48 10.93
CA VAL A 310 -5.30 -17.47 11.78
C VAL A 310 -6.28 -18.59 11.38
N GLY A 311 -6.35 -18.91 10.09
CA GLY A 311 -7.20 -19.99 9.58
C GLY A 311 -6.84 -21.39 10.08
N ARG A 312 -5.63 -21.60 10.61
CA ARG A 312 -5.09 -22.91 11.02
C ARG A 312 -5.40 -23.33 12.46
N CYS A 313 -6.04 -22.49 13.28
CA CYS A 313 -6.31 -22.78 14.69
C CYS A 313 -7.17 -24.05 14.94
N GLY A 314 -7.98 -24.50 13.97
CA GLY A 314 -8.74 -25.76 14.09
C GLY A 314 -7.87 -27.02 14.07
N ASP A 315 -6.66 -26.91 13.51
CA ASP A 315 -5.76 -28.03 13.30
C ASP A 315 -5.11 -28.48 14.61
N GLU A 316 -4.91 -27.59 15.57
CA GLU A 316 -4.27 -27.87 16.86
C GLU A 316 -5.07 -28.87 17.72
N ARG A 317 -6.39 -28.67 17.84
CA ARG A 317 -7.26 -29.57 18.61
C ARG A 317 -7.24 -30.99 18.04
N VAL A 318 -7.25 -31.12 16.72
CA VAL A 318 -7.20 -32.42 16.05
C VAL A 318 -5.86 -33.10 16.33
N SER A 319 -4.77 -32.34 16.32
CA SER A 319 -3.41 -32.85 16.61
C SER A 319 -3.29 -33.28 18.07
N ASP A 320 -3.85 -32.53 19.01
CA ASP A 320 -3.87 -32.90 20.44
C ASP A 320 -4.57 -34.24 20.69
N LEU A 321 -5.75 -34.42 20.08
CA LEU A 321 -6.51 -35.66 20.21
C LEU A 321 -5.80 -36.84 19.55
N ARG A 322 -5.19 -36.61 18.39
CA ARG A 322 -4.39 -37.62 17.70
C ARG A 322 -3.11 -37.95 18.47
N ALA A 323 -2.44 -36.97 19.06
CA ALA A 323 -1.27 -37.16 19.90
C ALA A 323 -1.57 -38.04 21.11
N ALA A 324 -2.68 -37.75 21.82
CA ALA A 324 -3.14 -38.54 22.95
C ALA A 324 -3.41 -40.01 22.55
N ALA A 325 -3.96 -40.23 21.34
CA ALA A 325 -4.16 -41.57 20.80
C ALA A 325 -2.85 -42.26 20.42
N LEU A 326 -1.89 -41.54 19.82
CA LEU A 326 -0.59 -42.07 19.39
C LEU A 326 0.32 -42.43 20.59
N CYS A 327 0.31 -41.62 21.65
CA CYS A 327 1.10 -41.90 22.85
C CYS A 327 0.42 -42.89 23.80
N GLN A 328 -0.89 -43.10 23.67
CA GLN A 328 -1.73 -43.90 24.58
C GLN A 328 -1.66 -43.43 26.06
N ASP A 329 -1.20 -42.20 26.30
CA ASP A 329 -1.12 -41.58 27.62
C ASP A 329 -1.55 -40.10 27.52
N ALA A 330 -2.85 -39.87 27.68
CA ALA A 330 -3.42 -38.52 27.72
C ALA A 330 -2.89 -37.71 28.91
N SER A 331 -2.50 -38.35 30.01
CA SER A 331 -1.99 -37.67 31.20
C SER A 331 -0.58 -37.13 30.98
N ALA A 332 0.29 -37.87 30.28
CA ALA A 332 1.59 -37.37 29.85
C ALA A 332 1.46 -36.13 28.96
N LEU A 333 0.52 -36.12 28.01
CA LEU A 333 0.28 -34.95 27.16
C LEU A 333 -0.20 -33.75 27.99
N VAL A 334 -1.12 -33.94 28.92
CA VAL A 334 -1.58 -32.88 29.84
C VAL A 334 -0.42 -32.31 30.64
N ARG A 335 0.43 -33.15 31.25
CA ARG A 335 1.62 -32.72 32.00
C ARG A 335 2.58 -31.94 31.09
N ALA A 336 2.87 -32.46 29.90
CA ALA A 336 3.76 -31.82 28.94
C ALA A 336 3.27 -30.42 28.54
N LEU A 337 1.99 -30.28 28.21
CA LEU A 337 1.40 -28.99 27.84
C LEU A 337 1.43 -27.98 28.98
N MET A 338 1.23 -28.42 30.22
CA MET A 338 1.36 -27.55 31.40
C MET A 338 2.80 -27.03 31.56
N VAL A 339 3.81 -27.90 31.40
CA VAL A 339 5.23 -27.51 31.48
C VAL A 339 5.61 -26.58 30.32
N VAL A 340 5.26 -26.92 29.08
CA VAL A 340 5.52 -26.09 27.89
C VAL A 340 4.90 -24.70 28.06
N GLN A 341 3.64 -24.62 28.50
CA GLN A 341 2.97 -23.35 28.71
C GLN A 341 3.66 -22.51 29.79
N ALA A 342 4.07 -23.15 30.89
CA ALA A 342 4.79 -22.50 31.99
C ALA A 342 6.15 -21.95 31.53
N LEU A 343 6.90 -22.72 30.73
CA LEU A 343 8.17 -22.29 30.14
C LEU A 343 7.99 -21.10 29.19
N ARG A 344 6.95 -21.11 28.34
CA ARG A 344 6.66 -20.05 27.35
C ARG A 344 5.97 -18.82 27.95
N ARG A 345 5.59 -18.85 29.24
CA ARG A 345 4.85 -17.78 29.94
C ARG A 345 3.57 -17.36 29.22
N ILE A 346 2.89 -18.30 28.56
CA ILE A 346 1.63 -18.02 27.87
C ILE A 346 0.48 -18.12 28.88
N PRO A 347 -0.53 -17.22 28.85
CA PRO A 347 -1.68 -17.29 29.74
C PRO A 347 -2.40 -18.63 29.63
N ARG A 348 -2.92 -19.15 30.75
CA ARG A 348 -3.73 -20.39 30.73
C ARG A 348 -5.05 -20.18 30.00
N ARG A 349 -5.60 -18.96 30.09
CA ARG A 349 -6.88 -18.53 29.49
C ARG A 349 -6.67 -17.36 28.55
N LEU A 350 -7.23 -17.47 27.35
CA LEU A 350 -7.26 -16.38 26.37
C LEU A 350 -8.67 -15.79 26.28
N SER A 351 -8.76 -14.54 25.84
CA SER A 351 -10.08 -13.97 25.51
C SER A 351 -10.68 -14.72 24.32
N PRO A 352 -12.01 -14.86 24.19
CA PRO A 352 -12.62 -15.52 23.03
C PRO A 352 -12.11 -14.98 21.70
N PHE A 353 -11.99 -13.65 21.57
CA PHE A 353 -11.41 -13.00 20.39
C PHE A 353 -9.90 -13.32 20.19
N SER A 354 -9.12 -13.35 21.27
CA SER A 354 -7.70 -13.70 21.20
C SER A 354 -7.49 -15.17 20.85
N GLU A 355 -8.36 -16.05 21.32
CA GLU A 355 -8.34 -17.47 21.00
C GLU A 355 -8.73 -17.71 19.54
N GLU A 356 -9.72 -16.97 19.01
CA GLU A 356 -10.11 -17.02 17.59
C GLU A 356 -9.01 -16.53 16.63
N THR A 357 -8.11 -15.66 17.11
CA THR A 357 -7.03 -15.07 16.32
C THR A 357 -5.64 -15.63 16.65
N SER A 358 -5.56 -16.57 17.60
CA SER A 358 -4.33 -17.27 17.96
C SER A 358 -4.17 -18.53 17.14
N THR A 359 -2.93 -18.89 16.80
CA THR A 359 -2.63 -20.17 16.14
C THR A 359 -2.93 -21.35 17.05
N HIS A 360 -2.73 -21.19 18.37
CA HIS A 360 -3.05 -22.21 19.37
C HIS A 360 -4.24 -21.78 20.25
N PRO A 361 -5.20 -22.68 20.52
CA PRO A 361 -6.23 -22.48 21.54
C PRO A 361 -5.62 -22.24 22.93
N SER A 362 -6.44 -21.75 23.86
CA SER A 362 -6.01 -21.63 25.26
C SER A 362 -5.67 -22.99 25.88
N LEU A 363 -4.75 -23.01 26.84
CA LEU A 363 -4.37 -24.26 27.53
C LEU A 363 -5.60 -24.93 28.13
N ALA A 364 -6.46 -24.16 28.81
CA ALA A 364 -7.70 -24.67 29.40
C ALA A 364 -8.56 -25.45 28.38
N ARG A 365 -8.74 -24.90 27.17
CA ARG A 365 -9.52 -25.56 26.10
C ARG A 365 -8.86 -26.81 25.54
N ARG A 366 -7.53 -26.82 25.44
CA ARG A 366 -6.78 -28.01 25.01
C ARG A 366 -6.91 -29.13 26.05
N LEU A 367 -6.70 -28.81 27.33
CA LEU A 367 -6.83 -29.76 28.45
C LEU A 367 -8.25 -30.32 28.55
N GLN A 368 -9.27 -29.48 28.44
CA GLN A 368 -10.67 -29.91 28.43
C GLN A 368 -10.95 -30.90 27.29
N ALA A 369 -10.49 -30.61 26.08
CA ALA A 369 -10.71 -31.49 24.92
C ALA A 369 -10.02 -32.85 25.10
N ILE A 370 -8.78 -32.87 25.62
CA ILE A 370 -8.02 -34.10 25.85
C ILE A 370 -8.67 -34.94 26.95
N ARG A 371 -9.04 -34.33 28.09
CA ARG A 371 -9.69 -35.02 29.22
C ARG A 371 -11.04 -35.60 28.83
N GLN A 372 -11.86 -34.83 28.11
CA GLN A 372 -13.14 -35.30 27.59
C GLN A 372 -12.98 -36.51 26.65
N ALA A 373 -12.00 -36.46 25.73
CA ALA A 373 -11.74 -37.57 24.81
C ALA A 373 -11.17 -38.81 25.51
N ALA A 374 -10.40 -38.62 26.57
CA ALA A 374 -9.85 -39.70 27.41
C ALA A 374 -10.85 -40.24 28.44
N GLY A 375 -12.08 -39.69 28.53
CA GLY A 375 -13.07 -40.11 29.52
C GLY A 375 -12.72 -39.74 30.96
N ILE A 376 -11.83 -38.77 31.17
CA ILE A 376 -11.43 -38.31 32.51
C ILE A 376 -12.52 -37.38 33.05
N ALA A 377 -13.09 -37.74 34.21
CA ALA A 377 -14.15 -36.97 34.84
C ALA A 377 -13.69 -35.55 35.22
N PRO A 378 -14.53 -34.51 35.04
CA PRO A 378 -14.16 -33.15 35.39
C PRO A 378 -13.88 -32.99 36.88
N ALA A 379 -12.82 -32.27 37.22
CA ALA A 379 -12.51 -31.98 38.62
C ALA A 379 -13.59 -31.08 39.26
N THR A 380 -13.78 -31.21 40.57
CA THR A 380 -14.67 -30.35 41.36
C THR A 380 -13.88 -29.59 42.42
N LEU A 381 -14.34 -28.37 42.73
CA LEU A 381 -13.77 -27.63 43.85
C LEU A 381 -14.17 -28.34 45.15
N ALA A 382 -13.18 -28.79 45.91
CA ALA A 382 -13.39 -29.47 47.19
C ALA A 382 -13.98 -28.55 48.26
N SER A 383 -13.68 -27.25 48.18
CA SER A 383 -14.23 -26.22 49.07
C SER A 383 -14.43 -24.89 48.33
N PRO A 384 -15.37 -24.04 48.77
CA PRO A 384 -15.60 -22.74 48.14
C PRO A 384 -14.39 -21.82 48.30
N VAL A 385 -13.97 -21.18 47.20
CA VAL A 385 -12.82 -20.25 47.19
C VAL A 385 -13.33 -18.82 47.27
N VAL A 386 -12.95 -18.12 48.34
CA VAL A 386 -13.32 -16.71 48.60
C VAL A 386 -12.24 -15.77 48.05
N LEU A 387 -12.63 -14.89 47.14
CA LEU A 387 -11.76 -13.92 46.48
C LEU A 387 -12.22 -12.50 46.83
N SER A 388 -11.39 -11.75 47.54
CA SER A 388 -11.77 -10.40 47.99
C SER A 388 -11.26 -9.33 47.04
N SER A 389 -12.02 -8.24 46.93
CA SER A 389 -11.60 -7.01 46.27
C SER A 389 -10.67 -6.19 47.18
N PRO A 390 -9.78 -5.32 46.65
CA PRO A 390 -8.89 -4.48 47.45
C PRO A 390 -9.63 -3.64 48.50
N ASP A 391 -10.80 -3.11 48.13
CA ASP A 391 -11.70 -2.30 48.97
C ASP A 391 -12.51 -3.10 50.01
N LEU A 392 -12.39 -4.44 50.04
CA LEU A 392 -13.10 -5.37 50.94
C LEU A 392 -14.61 -5.46 50.81
N ASP A 393 -15.24 -4.43 50.27
CA ASP A 393 -16.69 -4.32 50.12
C ASP A 393 -17.27 -5.36 49.13
N ARG A 394 -16.43 -5.82 48.19
CA ARG A 394 -16.81 -6.78 47.15
C ARG A 394 -16.07 -8.09 47.29
N VAL A 395 -16.81 -9.19 47.28
CA VAL A 395 -16.26 -10.54 47.40
C VAL A 395 -16.84 -11.43 46.31
N VAL A 396 -16.00 -12.28 45.71
CA VAL A 396 -16.42 -13.33 44.79
C VAL A 396 -16.19 -14.69 45.43
N ILE A 397 -17.22 -15.53 45.50
CA ILE A 397 -17.09 -16.92 45.96
C ILE A 397 -17.24 -17.84 44.76
N LEU A 398 -16.21 -18.66 44.50
CA LEU A 398 -16.25 -19.74 43.53
C LEU A 398 -16.62 -21.04 44.26
N ASP A 399 -17.83 -21.52 44.04
CA ASP A 399 -18.37 -22.76 44.63
C ASP A 399 -18.25 -23.92 43.64
N ALA A 400 -18.68 -25.14 44.01
CA ALA A 400 -18.59 -26.30 43.13
C ALA A 400 -19.34 -26.10 41.80
N GLU A 401 -20.53 -25.47 41.82
CA GLU A 401 -21.38 -25.32 40.62
C GLU A 401 -21.65 -23.88 40.17
N ARG A 402 -21.37 -22.91 41.04
CA ARG A 402 -21.79 -21.51 40.85
C ARG A 402 -20.71 -20.54 41.28
N ALA A 403 -20.69 -19.38 40.63
CA ALA A 403 -19.95 -18.22 41.09
C ALA A 403 -20.92 -17.20 41.72
N HIS A 404 -20.55 -16.66 42.87
CA HIS A 404 -21.32 -15.66 43.61
C HIS A 404 -20.53 -14.35 43.66
N TRP A 405 -21.14 -13.25 43.25
CA TRP A 405 -20.63 -11.89 43.44
C TRP A 405 -21.42 -11.23 44.56
N LEU A 406 -20.73 -10.84 45.62
CA LEU A 406 -21.28 -10.24 46.83
C LEU A 406 -20.78 -8.79 46.92
N GLU A 407 -21.68 -7.87 47.24
CA GLU A 407 -21.37 -6.44 47.46
C GLU A 407 -21.94 -6.00 48.82
N GLY A 408 -21.28 -5.04 49.48
CA GLY A 408 -21.70 -4.58 50.80
C GLY A 408 -21.21 -5.47 51.95
N VAL A 409 -20.11 -6.20 51.80
CA VAL A 409 -19.63 -7.12 52.86
C VAL A 409 -19.01 -6.31 54.00
N ALA A 410 -19.46 -6.54 55.24
CA ALA A 410 -18.97 -5.82 56.42
C ALA A 410 -17.44 -5.97 56.60
N ALA A 411 -16.76 -4.86 56.87
CA ALA A 411 -15.32 -4.82 57.06
C ALA A 411 -14.91 -5.72 58.24
N GLY A 412 -14.11 -6.76 57.98
CA GLY A 412 -13.64 -7.70 59.00
C GLY A 412 -14.43 -9.01 59.11
N ALA A 413 -15.44 -9.24 58.25
CA ALA A 413 -16.08 -10.55 58.16
C ALA A 413 -15.02 -11.66 57.93
N ALA A 414 -15.09 -12.74 58.72
CA ALA A 414 -14.20 -13.88 58.59
C ALA A 414 -14.26 -14.44 57.15
N ARG A 415 -13.15 -14.98 56.64
CA ARG A 415 -13.05 -15.57 55.27
C ARG A 415 -13.91 -16.83 55.06
N GLU A 416 -14.76 -17.17 56.03
CA GLU A 416 -15.67 -18.30 55.93
C GLU A 416 -16.79 -18.01 54.92
N PRO A 417 -16.98 -18.86 53.89
CA PRO A 417 -17.91 -18.60 52.79
C PRO A 417 -19.34 -18.30 53.25
N GLU A 418 -19.81 -18.93 54.32
CA GLU A 418 -21.18 -18.76 54.83
C GLU A 418 -21.38 -17.43 55.55
N LEU A 419 -20.44 -17.03 56.41
CA LEU A 419 -20.48 -15.74 57.10
C LEU A 419 -20.37 -14.56 56.12
N VAL A 420 -19.57 -14.70 55.06
CA VAL A 420 -19.47 -13.70 53.99
C VAL A 420 -20.78 -13.58 53.20
N ARG A 421 -21.50 -14.69 52.96
CA ARG A 421 -22.80 -14.67 52.28
C ARG A 421 -23.87 -13.97 53.11
N LEU A 422 -23.89 -14.23 54.42
CA LEU A 422 -24.88 -13.67 55.36
C LEU A 422 -24.67 -12.16 55.58
N SER A 423 -23.43 -11.68 55.52
CA SER A 423 -23.08 -10.28 55.75
C SER A 423 -23.16 -9.38 54.50
N ALA A 424 -23.48 -9.94 53.33
CA ALA A 424 -23.55 -9.19 52.08
C ALA A 424 -24.90 -8.49 51.89
N HIS A 425 -24.89 -7.19 51.59
CA HIS A 425 -26.11 -6.43 51.28
C HIS A 425 -26.75 -6.84 49.94
N SER A 426 -25.95 -7.30 48.98
CA SER A 426 -26.45 -7.82 47.71
C SER A 426 -25.65 -9.02 47.23
N SER A 427 -26.33 -9.98 46.59
CA SER A 427 -25.74 -11.21 46.08
C SER A 427 -26.23 -11.50 44.66
N ARG A 428 -25.29 -11.77 43.75
CA ARG A 428 -25.55 -12.27 42.41
C ARG A 428 -24.92 -13.65 42.26
N SER A 429 -25.72 -14.69 42.11
CA SER A 429 -25.23 -16.05 41.88
C SER A 429 -25.54 -16.55 40.46
N LEU A 430 -24.52 -17.02 39.75
CA LEU A 430 -24.65 -17.58 38.40
C LEU A 430 -24.05 -18.97 38.36
N ALA A 431 -24.77 -19.91 37.74
CA ALA A 431 -24.22 -21.24 37.48
C ALA A 431 -23.14 -21.16 36.40
N TYR A 432 -22.12 -22.03 36.47
CA TYR A 432 -21.05 -22.05 35.46
C TYR A 432 -21.58 -22.28 34.04
N ARG A 433 -22.65 -23.07 33.90
CA ARG A 433 -23.41 -23.25 32.65
C ARG A 433 -24.11 -22.00 32.09
N GLN A 434 -24.07 -20.86 32.79
CA GLN A 434 -24.60 -19.58 32.31
C GLN A 434 -23.48 -18.63 31.89
N LEU A 435 -22.23 -18.99 32.13
CA LEU A 435 -21.04 -18.20 31.83
C LEU A 435 -20.34 -18.77 30.59
N THR A 436 -19.88 -17.86 29.73
CA THR A 436 -19.12 -18.18 28.51
C THR A 436 -17.62 -17.83 28.62
N ASP A 437 -17.25 -16.91 29.51
CA ASP A 437 -15.86 -16.51 29.78
C ASP A 437 -15.76 -16.14 31.26
N LEU A 438 -14.88 -16.81 32.01
CA LEU A 438 -14.53 -16.46 33.40
C LEU A 438 -13.01 -16.52 33.52
N ARG A 439 -12.37 -15.37 33.69
CA ARG A 439 -10.89 -15.30 33.71
C ARG A 439 -10.34 -14.09 34.44
N LEU A 440 -9.09 -14.18 34.84
CA LEU A 440 -8.33 -13.04 35.32
C LEU A 440 -7.87 -12.17 34.14
N VAL A 441 -8.04 -10.87 34.30
CA VAL A 441 -7.50 -9.84 33.42
C VAL A 441 -6.59 -8.97 34.26
N THR A 442 -5.39 -8.70 33.77
CA THR A 442 -4.41 -7.90 34.50
C THR A 442 -3.98 -6.68 33.71
N SER A 443 -3.50 -5.66 34.44
CA SER A 443 -2.80 -4.52 33.86
C SER A 443 -1.29 -4.71 33.98
N VAL A 444 -0.54 -4.01 33.11
CA VAL A 444 0.93 -3.94 33.21
C VAL A 444 1.38 -3.33 34.55
N ARG A 445 0.53 -2.54 35.21
CA ARG A 445 0.80 -1.83 36.47
C ARG A 445 0.35 -2.59 37.74
N GLY A 446 0.06 -3.89 37.65
CA GLY A 446 -0.17 -4.72 38.84
C GLY A 446 -1.63 -5.04 39.17
N ALA A 447 -2.59 -4.19 38.80
CA ALA A 447 -4.00 -4.45 39.10
C ALA A 447 -4.54 -5.70 38.38
N ALA A 448 -5.37 -6.49 39.08
CA ALA A 448 -6.02 -7.70 38.60
C ALA A 448 -7.53 -7.63 38.79
N TRP A 449 -8.28 -8.14 37.81
CA TRP A 449 -9.72 -8.21 37.83
C TRP A 449 -10.20 -9.59 37.40
N LEU A 450 -11.19 -10.14 38.08
CA LEU A 450 -11.95 -11.28 37.59
C LEU A 450 -13.01 -10.78 36.61
N LYS A 451 -12.86 -11.14 35.34
CA LYS A 451 -13.84 -10.84 34.29
C LYS A 451 -14.77 -12.04 34.13
N ALA A 452 -16.07 -11.77 34.16
CA ALA A 452 -17.11 -12.74 33.82
C ALA A 452 -17.93 -12.25 32.64
N THR A 453 -18.33 -13.18 31.77
CA THR A 453 -19.23 -12.94 30.64
C THR A 453 -20.36 -13.95 30.71
N HIS A 454 -21.59 -13.44 30.79
CA HIS A 454 -22.80 -14.24 30.74
C HIS A 454 -23.14 -14.61 29.29
N ARG A 455 -23.85 -15.73 29.08
CA ARG A 455 -24.33 -16.19 27.75
C ARG A 455 -25.14 -15.17 26.94
N SER A 456 -25.70 -14.15 27.59
CA SER A 456 -26.36 -13.03 26.89
C SER A 456 -25.38 -12.03 26.25
N GLY A 457 -24.07 -12.18 26.49
CA GLY A 457 -23.03 -11.25 26.08
C GLY A 457 -22.71 -10.16 27.11
N ARG A 458 -23.49 -10.04 28.19
CA ARG A 458 -23.22 -9.08 29.27
C ARG A 458 -21.92 -9.48 30.00
N SER A 459 -20.98 -8.54 30.11
CA SER A 459 -19.71 -8.76 30.82
C SER A 459 -19.49 -7.73 31.92
N TRP A 460 -18.86 -8.14 33.01
CA TRP A 460 -18.43 -7.26 34.10
C TRP A 460 -17.05 -7.68 34.61
N ARG A 461 -16.46 -6.82 35.44
CA ARG A 461 -15.13 -7.03 36.03
C ARG A 461 -15.20 -6.70 37.51
N THR A 462 -14.63 -7.57 38.33
CA THR A 462 -14.52 -7.36 39.78
C THR A 462 -13.03 -7.30 40.12
N PRO A 463 -12.54 -6.23 40.76
CA PRO A 463 -11.15 -6.16 41.18
C PRO A 463 -10.84 -7.26 42.22
N ILE A 464 -9.64 -7.82 42.17
CA ILE A 464 -9.20 -8.91 43.04
C ILE A 464 -7.91 -8.49 43.75
N ARG A 465 -7.80 -8.82 45.04
CA ARG A 465 -6.59 -8.58 45.83
C ARG A 465 -5.40 -9.34 45.26
N PRO A 466 -4.20 -8.75 45.22
CA PRO A 466 -2.99 -9.42 44.73
C PRO A 466 -2.72 -10.79 45.40
N GLN A 467 -3.04 -10.93 46.68
CA GLN A 467 -2.85 -12.17 47.47
C GLN A 467 -3.77 -13.31 47.01
N ASP A 468 -4.99 -12.99 46.55
CA ASP A 468 -6.01 -13.97 46.16
C ASP A 468 -5.86 -14.40 44.69
N VAL A 469 -4.92 -13.80 43.94
CA VAL A 469 -4.70 -14.11 42.51
C VAL A 469 -4.27 -15.56 42.28
N ALA A 470 -3.41 -16.11 43.15
CA ALA A 470 -2.99 -17.51 43.05
C ALA A 470 -4.18 -18.46 43.27
N ALA A 471 -4.95 -18.23 44.33
CA ALA A 471 -6.14 -19.01 44.65
C ALA A 471 -7.19 -18.92 43.53
N ALA A 472 -7.37 -17.74 42.94
CA ALA A 472 -8.24 -17.53 41.79
C ALA A 472 -7.79 -18.34 40.57
N GLN A 473 -6.50 -18.34 40.22
CA GLN A 473 -6.00 -19.13 39.08
C GLN A 473 -6.23 -20.64 39.29
N THR A 474 -5.91 -21.16 40.48
CA THR A 474 -6.12 -22.57 40.83
C THR A 474 -7.60 -22.94 40.78
N ALA A 475 -8.48 -22.11 41.33
CA ALA A 475 -9.91 -22.36 41.32
C ALA A 475 -10.47 -22.37 39.89
N LEU A 476 -10.02 -21.44 39.04
CA LEU A 476 -10.45 -21.37 37.66
C LEU A 476 -10.02 -22.60 36.83
N ASP A 477 -8.88 -23.24 37.16
CA ASP A 477 -8.40 -24.43 36.42
C ASP A 477 -9.35 -25.61 36.56
N VAL A 478 -10.11 -25.66 37.66
CA VAL A 478 -11.15 -26.66 37.92
C VAL A 478 -12.47 -26.24 37.27
N VAL A 479 -12.81 -24.95 37.35
CA VAL A 479 -14.10 -24.41 36.89
C VAL A 479 -14.22 -24.36 35.36
N ASP A 480 -13.11 -24.20 34.63
CA ASP A 480 -13.13 -24.04 33.17
C ASP A 480 -13.86 -25.18 32.43
N GLU A 481 -13.77 -26.41 32.95
CA GLU A 481 -14.44 -27.58 32.36
C GLU A 481 -15.98 -27.52 32.46
N ARG A 482 -16.50 -26.65 33.33
CA ARG A 482 -17.93 -26.46 33.61
C ARG A 482 -18.54 -25.24 32.91
N LEU A 483 -17.74 -24.43 32.20
CA LEU A 483 -18.21 -23.27 31.44
C LEU A 483 -18.85 -23.69 30.11
N VAL A 484 -19.78 -22.88 29.59
CA VAL A 484 -20.39 -23.14 28.28
C VAL A 484 -19.42 -22.74 27.17
N ALA A 485 -19.14 -23.69 26.29
CA ALA A 485 -18.47 -23.41 25.02
C ALA A 485 -19.41 -22.58 24.12
N GLU A 486 -19.15 -21.29 23.96
CA GLU A 486 -19.83 -20.51 22.91
C GLU A 486 -19.36 -21.02 21.53
N PRO A 487 -20.27 -21.23 20.56
CA PRO A 487 -19.86 -21.43 19.18
C PRO A 487 -19.10 -20.18 18.73
N ALA A 488 -17.86 -20.40 18.25
CA ALA A 488 -16.98 -19.33 17.79
C ALA A 488 -17.74 -18.36 16.90
N VAL A 489 -17.68 -17.06 17.22
CA VAL A 489 -18.21 -16.04 16.32
C VAL A 489 -17.46 -16.22 15.01
N THR A 490 -18.19 -16.47 13.92
CA THR A 490 -17.64 -17.00 12.67
C THR A 490 -16.35 -16.28 12.28
N ARG A 491 -15.20 -16.99 12.40
CA ARG A 491 -13.82 -16.53 12.10
C ARG A 491 -13.70 -15.77 10.77
N ARG A 492 -14.61 -16.05 9.84
CA ARG A 492 -14.79 -15.33 8.57
C ARG A 492 -15.15 -13.86 8.73
N ARG A 493 -16.00 -13.46 9.68
CA ARG A 493 -16.48 -12.07 9.81
C ARG A 493 -15.37 -11.12 10.24
N ALA A 494 -14.52 -11.51 11.18
CA ALA A 494 -13.37 -10.70 11.60
C ALA A 494 -12.31 -10.59 10.48
N ALA A 495 -12.02 -11.70 9.80
CA ALA A 495 -11.11 -11.70 8.66
C ALA A 495 -11.65 -10.88 7.48
N LEU A 496 -12.96 -10.96 7.20
CA LEU A 496 -13.64 -10.17 6.18
C LEU A 496 -13.66 -8.68 6.53
N LEU A 497 -13.86 -8.30 7.80
CA LEU A 497 -13.82 -6.90 8.23
C LEU A 497 -12.42 -6.30 8.13
N VAL A 498 -11.37 -7.05 8.48
CA VAL A 498 -9.97 -6.62 8.30
C VAL A 498 -9.63 -6.51 6.80
N LEU A 499 -10.10 -7.48 5.99
CA LEU A 499 -9.92 -7.42 4.55
C LEU A 499 -10.67 -6.24 3.93
N PHE A 500 -11.92 -5.99 4.33
CA PHE A 500 -12.70 -4.82 3.89
C PHE A 500 -12.03 -3.51 4.28
N ALA A 501 -11.52 -3.40 5.52
CA ALA A 501 -10.81 -2.21 5.97
C ALA A 501 -9.49 -1.99 5.21
N ALA A 502 -8.74 -3.07 4.94
CA ALA A 502 -7.50 -3.01 4.16
C ALA A 502 -7.77 -2.65 2.69
N THR A 503 -8.80 -3.22 2.08
CA THR A 503 -9.18 -2.97 0.68
C THR A 503 -9.74 -1.55 0.53
N ALA A 504 -10.59 -1.10 1.46
CA ALA A 504 -11.09 0.27 1.49
C ALA A 504 -9.97 1.29 1.72
N ALA A 505 -8.96 0.96 2.52
CA ALA A 505 -7.78 1.81 2.72
C ALA A 505 -6.89 1.90 1.47
N VAL A 506 -6.69 0.79 0.76
CA VAL A 506 -5.96 0.76 -0.51
C VAL A 506 -6.68 1.58 -1.58
N SER A 507 -8.01 1.43 -1.70
CA SER A 507 -8.81 2.26 -2.62
C SER A 507 -8.81 3.74 -2.20
N ALA A 508 -8.96 4.06 -0.91
CA ALA A 508 -8.94 5.46 -0.45
C ALA A 508 -7.58 6.15 -0.68
N TRP A 509 -6.48 5.43 -0.49
CA TRP A 509 -5.13 5.94 -0.72
C TRP A 509 -4.86 6.19 -2.21
N ALA A 510 -5.30 5.26 -3.08
CA ALA A 510 -5.13 5.38 -4.53
C ALA A 510 -5.94 6.51 -5.18
N HIS A 511 -7.03 6.98 -4.54
CA HIS A 511 -7.95 7.94 -5.14
C HIS A 511 -7.80 9.39 -4.69
N VAL A 512 -7.33 9.65 -3.47
CA VAL A 512 -7.43 11.01 -2.89
C VAL A 512 -6.16 11.45 -2.12
N GLY A 513 -5.13 10.61 -2.04
CA GLY A 513 -4.00 10.87 -1.13
C GLY A 513 -4.43 10.95 0.34
N VAL A 514 -5.62 10.40 0.67
CA VAL A 514 -6.17 10.40 2.02
C VAL A 514 -5.53 9.28 2.83
N SER A 515 -5.17 9.68 4.05
CA SER A 515 -3.98 9.30 4.77
C SER A 515 -4.10 8.00 5.60
N PRO A 516 -2.95 7.36 5.97
CA PRO A 516 -2.84 6.32 7.01
C PRO A 516 -3.65 6.56 8.29
N VAL A 517 -4.08 7.79 8.57
CA VAL A 517 -5.06 8.16 9.60
C VAL A 517 -6.31 7.26 9.59
N ILE A 518 -6.85 6.86 8.44
CA ILE A 518 -8.03 5.99 8.35
C ILE A 518 -7.69 4.55 8.74
N VAL A 519 -6.52 4.05 8.36
CA VAL A 519 -6.02 2.73 8.77
C VAL A 519 -5.77 2.71 10.28
N LEU A 520 -5.16 3.77 10.82
CA LEU A 520 -4.92 3.96 12.24
C LEU A 520 -6.21 4.10 13.04
N ALA A 521 -7.18 4.87 12.54
CA ALA A 521 -8.51 5.01 13.14
C ALA A 521 -9.25 3.67 13.08
N ALA A 522 -9.23 2.95 11.96
CA ALA A 522 -9.85 1.64 11.82
C ALA A 522 -9.20 0.58 12.72
N ILE A 523 -7.87 0.58 12.88
CA ILE A 523 -7.16 -0.32 13.80
C ILE A 523 -7.46 0.04 15.27
N VAL A 524 -7.55 1.33 15.60
CA VAL A 524 -7.94 1.80 16.94
C VAL A 524 -9.41 1.45 17.24
N ILE A 525 -10.30 1.54 16.25
CA ILE A 525 -11.73 1.18 16.35
C ILE A 525 -11.91 -0.34 16.41
N ALA A 526 -11.11 -1.12 15.66
CA ALA A 526 -11.19 -2.57 15.64
C ALA A 526 -10.50 -3.24 16.85
N ARG A 527 -9.49 -2.60 17.44
CA ARG A 527 -8.78 -3.10 18.63
C ARG A 527 -8.67 -2.05 19.75
N PRO A 528 -9.80 -1.48 20.22
CA PRO A 528 -9.82 -0.36 21.14
C PRO A 528 -9.27 -0.70 22.52
N ARG A 529 -9.11 -2.00 22.84
CA ARG A 529 -8.58 -2.49 24.12
C ARG A 529 -7.06 -2.69 24.15
N GLN A 530 -6.39 -2.73 23.00
CA GLN A 530 -4.98 -3.12 22.90
C GLN A 530 -4.07 -2.05 22.27
N SER A 531 -4.64 -1.06 21.57
CA SER A 531 -3.85 0.03 20.98
C SER A 531 -3.63 1.19 21.96
N ALA A 532 -2.39 1.68 21.98
CA ALA A 532 -2.02 2.97 22.54
C ALA A 532 -2.58 4.08 21.63
N GLY A 533 -3.85 4.44 21.81
CA GLY A 533 -4.53 5.46 20.98
C GLY A 533 -3.80 6.81 20.92
N TRP A 534 -2.98 7.13 21.92
CA TRP A 534 -2.11 8.31 21.92
C TRP A 534 -1.03 8.26 20.82
N MET A 535 -0.49 7.08 20.52
CA MET A 535 0.55 6.91 19.49
C MET A 535 -0.04 7.03 18.09
N ALA A 536 -1.31 6.64 17.91
CA ALA A 536 -2.05 6.96 16.70
C ALA A 536 -2.23 8.48 16.54
N GLY A 537 -2.55 9.19 17.63
CA GLY A 537 -2.61 10.66 17.64
C GLY A 537 -1.29 11.34 17.30
N VAL A 538 -0.16 10.83 17.82
CA VAL A 538 1.19 11.34 17.50
C VAL A 538 1.54 11.12 16.04
N LEU A 539 1.23 9.95 15.47
CA LEU A 539 1.44 9.68 14.04
C LEU A 539 0.60 10.58 13.14
N ILE A 540 -0.64 10.88 13.55
CA ILE A 540 -1.52 11.83 12.86
C ILE A 540 -0.92 13.25 12.91
N LEU A 541 -0.36 13.65 14.06
CA LEU A 541 0.29 14.95 14.25
C LEU A 541 1.58 15.10 13.42
N LEU A 542 2.42 14.06 13.42
CA LEU A 542 3.66 14.03 12.62
C LEU A 542 3.37 14.05 11.12
N TRP A 543 2.32 13.36 10.68
CA TRP A 543 1.85 13.43 9.29
C TRP A 543 1.36 14.84 8.92
N ALA A 544 0.56 15.48 9.79
CA ALA A 544 0.07 16.84 9.59
C ALA A 544 1.22 17.87 9.56
N PHE A 545 2.26 17.63 10.36
CA PHE A 545 3.48 18.45 10.37
C PHE A 545 4.30 18.27 9.08
N GLN A 546 4.47 17.04 8.60
CA GLN A 546 5.26 16.73 7.38
C GLN A 546 4.62 17.26 6.09
N HIS A 547 3.28 17.32 6.03
CA HIS A 547 2.57 17.76 4.83
C HIS A 547 2.23 19.26 4.83
N GLY A 548 2.54 19.98 5.92
CA GLY A 548 2.41 21.43 6.04
C GLY A 548 0.96 21.94 5.95
N VAL A 549 0.47 22.62 6.98
CA VAL A 549 -0.79 23.39 6.91
C VAL A 549 -0.58 24.70 6.12
N ALA A 550 0.35 24.73 5.17
CA ALA A 550 0.73 25.96 4.46
C ALA A 550 -0.36 26.32 3.45
N PRO A 551 -1.03 27.48 3.59
CA PRO A 551 -2.02 27.93 2.64
C PRO A 551 -1.30 28.53 1.44
N ARG A 552 -1.08 27.77 0.36
CA ARG A 552 -0.69 28.34 -0.95
C ARG A 552 -1.46 27.68 -2.10
N THR A 553 -2.51 28.40 -2.51
CA THR A 553 -3.03 28.67 -3.88
C THR A 553 -3.26 27.56 -4.92
N ALA A 554 -3.14 26.27 -4.62
CA ALA A 554 -3.66 25.23 -5.53
C ALA A 554 -4.00 23.88 -4.86
N ILE A 555 -4.02 23.83 -3.53
CA ILE A 555 -4.59 22.66 -2.84
C ILE A 555 -6.11 22.86 -2.86
N PRO A 556 -6.90 21.99 -3.51
CA PRO A 556 -8.36 22.16 -3.56
C PRO A 556 -8.89 22.24 -2.13
N PHE A 557 -9.80 23.17 -1.87
CA PHE A 557 -10.56 23.32 -0.61
C PHE A 557 -11.02 21.96 -0.03
N LEU A 558 -11.25 20.98 -0.91
CA LEU A 558 -11.50 19.56 -0.67
C LEU A 558 -10.44 18.84 0.20
N VAL A 559 -9.14 18.99 -0.08
CA VAL A 559 -8.07 18.33 0.70
C VAL A 559 -7.99 18.93 2.10
N MET A 560 -8.21 20.24 2.22
CA MET A 560 -8.24 20.94 3.50
C MET A 560 -9.47 20.53 4.34
N MET A 561 -10.64 20.37 3.70
CA MET A 561 -11.87 19.85 4.31
C MET A 561 -11.75 18.38 4.73
N LEU A 562 -11.16 17.51 3.89
CA LEU A 562 -10.90 16.11 4.22
C LEU A 562 -9.86 15.96 5.34
N THR A 563 -8.85 16.83 5.37
CA THR A 563 -7.87 16.89 6.45
C THR A 563 -8.51 17.36 7.75
N GLY A 564 -9.34 18.41 7.70
CA GLY A 564 -10.14 18.88 8.84
C GLY A 564 -11.12 17.84 9.36
N ALA A 565 -11.86 17.16 8.47
CA ALA A 565 -12.77 16.07 8.83
C ALA A 565 -12.03 14.88 9.44
N SER A 566 -10.84 14.54 8.93
CA SER A 566 -9.98 13.49 9.49
C SER A 566 -9.43 13.88 10.87
N MET A 567 -9.10 15.15 11.10
CA MET A 567 -8.72 15.67 12.41
C MET A 567 -9.90 15.64 13.40
N VAL A 568 -11.12 15.98 12.95
CA VAL A 568 -12.34 15.91 13.78
C VAL A 568 -12.70 14.46 14.12
N VAL A 569 -12.62 13.53 13.16
CA VAL A 569 -12.83 12.09 13.39
C VAL A 569 -11.74 11.51 14.30
N GLY A 570 -10.48 11.92 14.11
CA GLY A 570 -9.36 11.57 14.99
C GLY A 570 -9.53 12.11 16.41
N ALA A 571 -9.97 13.36 16.56
CA ALA A 571 -10.27 13.99 17.84
C ALA A 571 -11.50 13.35 18.51
N MET A 572 -12.54 13.01 17.75
CA MET A 572 -13.67 12.23 18.24
C MET A 572 -13.25 10.84 18.67
N ALA A 573 -12.37 10.14 17.94
CA ALA A 573 -11.84 8.84 18.37
C ALA A 573 -10.98 8.97 19.65
N PHE A 574 -10.25 10.07 19.82
CA PHE A 574 -9.47 10.40 21.01
C PHE A 574 -10.35 10.68 22.24
N VAL A 575 -11.47 11.40 22.07
CA VAL A 575 -12.40 11.79 23.14
C VAL A 575 -13.42 10.68 23.46
N ILE A 576 -13.99 10.04 22.43
CA ILE A 576 -15.05 9.03 22.53
C ILE A 576 -14.47 7.64 22.82
N GLY A 577 -13.25 7.32 22.36
CA GLY A 577 -12.60 6.03 22.62
C GLY A 577 -12.53 5.65 24.11
N PRO A 578 -12.11 6.56 25.02
CA PRO A 578 -12.19 6.36 26.46
C PRO A 578 -13.63 6.23 27.01
N ALA A 579 -14.62 6.88 26.40
CA ALA A 579 -16.03 6.80 26.79
C ALA A 579 -16.68 5.46 26.36
N LEU A 580 -16.38 4.97 25.15
CA LEU A 580 -16.77 3.63 24.67
C LEU A 580 -16.09 2.51 25.48
N ARG A 581 -14.87 2.73 25.97
CA ARG A 581 -14.19 1.80 26.91
C ARG A 581 -14.98 1.63 28.22
N ARG A 582 -15.77 2.61 28.65
CA ARG A 582 -16.56 2.57 29.89
C ARG A 582 -17.94 1.89 29.73
N ARG A 583 -18.51 1.82 28.51
CA ARG A 583 -19.87 1.28 28.25
C ARG A 583 -19.93 -0.19 27.84
N ALA A 584 -18.83 -0.94 27.97
CA ALA A 584 -18.71 -2.28 27.39
C ALA A 584 -19.52 -3.37 28.11
N ALA A 585 -20.82 -3.47 27.80
CA ALA A 585 -21.64 -4.63 28.12
C ALA A 585 -22.66 -5.02 27.04
N LEU A 586 -22.72 -4.33 25.90
CA LEU A 586 -23.66 -4.70 24.82
C LEU A 586 -22.87 -5.13 23.59
N ARG A 587 -23.30 -6.24 22.99
CA ARG A 587 -23.04 -6.53 21.57
C ARG A 587 -23.29 -5.23 20.80
N PRO A 588 -22.50 -4.87 19.78
CA PRO A 588 -22.81 -3.70 18.97
C PRO A 588 -24.27 -3.85 18.54
N THR A 589 -25.11 -2.92 18.98
CA THR A 589 -26.53 -2.99 18.68
C THR A 589 -26.67 -2.88 17.15
N PRO A 590 -27.74 -3.42 16.54
CA PRO A 590 -28.00 -3.20 15.12
C PRO A 590 -27.83 -1.72 14.76
N GLY A 591 -28.26 -0.82 15.66
CA GLY A 591 -28.03 0.63 15.59
C GLY A 591 -26.58 1.07 15.46
N GLU A 592 -25.63 0.53 16.23
CA GLU A 592 -24.20 0.89 16.11
C GLU A 592 -23.60 0.38 14.79
N THR A 593 -23.99 -0.82 14.36
CA THR A 593 -23.65 -1.36 13.03
C THR A 593 -24.30 -0.55 11.90
N ILE A 594 -25.52 -0.04 12.09
CA ILE A 594 -26.25 0.83 11.17
C ILE A 594 -25.66 2.24 11.15
N VAL A 595 -25.10 2.73 12.25
CA VAL A 595 -24.40 4.03 12.30
C VAL A 595 -23.05 3.92 11.59
N VAL A 596 -22.30 2.82 11.78
CA VAL A 596 -21.04 2.60 11.06
C VAL A 596 -21.27 2.27 9.59
N ALA A 597 -22.23 1.40 9.28
CA ALA A 597 -22.63 1.10 7.91
C ALA A 597 -23.29 2.31 7.24
N GLY A 598 -24.07 3.08 7.98
CA GLY A 598 -24.70 4.33 7.54
C GLY A 598 -23.68 5.43 7.31
N ALA A 599 -22.62 5.54 8.13
CA ALA A 599 -21.51 6.44 7.87
C ALA A 599 -20.70 6.00 6.64
N LEU A 600 -20.51 4.69 6.42
CA LEU A 600 -19.85 4.14 5.22
C LEU A 600 -20.71 4.29 3.97
N VAL A 601 -22.02 4.12 4.07
CA VAL A 601 -23.00 4.30 2.97
C VAL A 601 -23.19 5.77 2.67
N ALA A 602 -23.26 6.65 3.68
CA ALA A 602 -23.25 8.09 3.50
C ALA A 602 -21.93 8.56 2.88
N PHE A 603 -20.79 8.01 3.30
CA PHE A 603 -19.50 8.29 2.68
C PHE A 603 -19.42 7.80 1.23
N ALA A 604 -19.95 6.60 0.93
CA ALA A 604 -20.04 6.07 -0.43
C ALA A 604 -21.06 6.84 -1.30
N LEU A 605 -22.15 7.32 -0.72
CA LEU A 605 -23.14 8.19 -1.38
C LEU A 605 -22.58 9.58 -1.61
N ILE A 606 -21.80 10.14 -0.67
CA ILE A 606 -21.10 11.42 -0.86
C ILE A 606 -20.07 11.25 -1.98
N LEU A 607 -19.26 10.19 -1.98
CA LEU A 607 -18.36 9.85 -3.09
C LEU A 607 -19.10 9.63 -4.42
N GLY A 608 -20.25 8.96 -4.39
CA GLY A 608 -21.07 8.69 -5.58
C GLY A 608 -21.75 9.92 -6.14
N VAL A 609 -22.29 10.79 -5.26
CA VAL A 609 -22.88 12.08 -5.59
C VAL A 609 -21.80 13.04 -6.09
N ASP A 610 -20.58 12.97 -5.58
CA ASP A 610 -19.45 13.78 -6.04
C ASP A 610 -18.93 13.31 -7.41
N VAL A 611 -18.85 11.99 -7.64
CA VAL A 611 -18.61 11.42 -8.98
C VAL A 611 -19.71 11.85 -9.96
N LEU A 612 -20.98 11.85 -9.53
CA LEU A 612 -22.12 12.30 -10.33
C LEU A 612 -22.14 13.82 -10.55
N TRP A 613 -21.76 14.62 -9.56
CA TRP A 613 -21.74 16.09 -9.62
C TRP A 613 -20.55 16.60 -10.45
N VAL A 614 -19.37 15.99 -10.29
CA VAL A 614 -18.22 16.19 -11.18
C VAL A 614 -18.53 15.67 -12.59
N SER A 615 -19.28 14.57 -12.73
CA SER A 615 -19.71 14.08 -14.05
C SER A 615 -20.73 14.99 -14.75
N ARG A 616 -21.50 15.77 -13.99
CA ARG A 616 -22.45 16.75 -14.54
C ARG A 616 -21.84 18.13 -14.79
N SER A 617 -20.83 18.52 -14.02
CA SER A 617 -20.17 19.83 -14.14
C SER A 617 -18.99 19.84 -15.12
N ALA A 618 -18.45 18.65 -15.48
CA ALA A 618 -17.35 18.50 -16.45
C ALA A 618 -17.75 17.57 -17.61
N ALA A 619 -18.69 18.01 -18.44
CA ALA A 619 -19.13 17.26 -19.64
C ALA A 619 -18.09 17.21 -20.79
N ALA A 620 -16.81 17.51 -20.56
CA ALA A 620 -15.80 17.57 -21.61
C ALA A 620 -14.47 16.81 -21.35
N SER A 621 -14.21 16.25 -20.17
CA SER A 621 -12.90 15.61 -19.93
C SER A 621 -12.81 14.78 -18.65
N ILE A 622 -13.64 13.75 -18.49
CA ILE A 622 -13.38 12.76 -17.43
C ILE A 622 -12.48 11.65 -18.00
N PRO A 623 -11.26 11.46 -17.48
CA PRO A 623 -10.43 10.34 -17.87
C PRO A 623 -11.01 9.01 -17.31
N HIS A 624 -11.23 8.07 -18.23
CA HIS A 624 -11.94 6.79 -18.10
C HIS A 624 -11.44 5.86 -16.96
N TRP A 625 -10.23 6.06 -16.43
CA TRP A 625 -9.69 5.28 -15.30
C TRP A 625 -10.50 5.39 -13.99
N ARG A 626 -11.30 6.47 -13.81
CA ARG A 626 -12.14 6.66 -12.62
C ARG A 626 -13.37 5.74 -12.59
N LEU A 627 -13.94 5.39 -13.74
CA LEU A 627 -15.04 4.42 -13.85
C LEU A 627 -14.54 2.97 -13.73
N GLU A 628 -13.32 2.71 -14.22
CA GLU A 628 -12.67 1.40 -14.18
C GLU A 628 -12.23 0.98 -12.77
N ALA A 629 -11.81 1.92 -11.92
CA ALA A 629 -11.46 1.62 -10.53
C ALA A 629 -12.67 1.21 -9.67
N VAL A 630 -13.85 1.76 -9.95
CA VAL A 630 -15.12 1.31 -9.37
C VAL A 630 -15.44 -0.10 -9.87
N GLY A 631 -15.23 -0.38 -11.16
CA GLY A 631 -15.33 -1.72 -11.73
C GLY A 631 -14.37 -2.73 -11.08
N LEU A 632 -13.10 -2.38 -10.88
CA LEU A 632 -12.08 -3.24 -10.25
C LEU A 632 -12.38 -3.49 -8.77
N SER A 633 -12.91 -2.47 -8.07
CA SER A 633 -13.39 -2.58 -6.69
C SER A 633 -14.62 -3.49 -6.58
N LEU A 634 -15.54 -3.41 -7.54
CA LEU A 634 -16.69 -4.31 -7.64
C LEU A 634 -16.27 -5.74 -8.04
N LEU A 635 -15.22 -5.90 -8.85
CA LEU A 635 -14.69 -7.19 -9.28
C LEU A 635 -13.88 -7.88 -8.16
N THR A 636 -13.14 -7.12 -7.35
CA THR A 636 -12.53 -7.64 -6.10
C THR A 636 -13.60 -8.00 -5.08
N VAL A 637 -14.66 -7.22 -4.93
CA VAL A 637 -15.84 -7.59 -4.13
C VAL A 637 -16.50 -8.87 -4.67
N ALA A 638 -16.64 -9.02 -6.00
CA ALA A 638 -17.19 -10.22 -6.63
C ALA A 638 -16.30 -11.46 -6.46
N VAL A 639 -14.96 -11.33 -6.54
CA VAL A 639 -13.99 -12.41 -6.27
C VAL A 639 -14.02 -12.83 -4.80
N VAL A 640 -14.14 -11.86 -3.88
CA VAL A 640 -14.29 -12.10 -2.43
C VAL A 640 -15.63 -12.80 -2.13
N VAL A 641 -16.71 -12.41 -2.80
CA VAL A 641 -18.02 -13.10 -2.74
C VAL A 641 -17.94 -14.51 -3.33
N ALA A 642 -17.21 -14.71 -4.44
CA ALA A 642 -17.01 -16.02 -5.07
C ALA A 642 -16.18 -17.00 -4.23
N LEU A 643 -15.25 -16.51 -3.40
CA LEU A 643 -14.48 -17.31 -2.43
C LEU A 643 -15.33 -17.81 -1.25
N GLY A 644 -16.55 -17.26 -1.10
CA GLY A 644 -17.56 -17.55 -0.08
C GLY A 644 -18.32 -18.87 -0.19
N ARG A 645 -17.87 -19.87 -0.97
CA ARG A 645 -18.45 -21.23 -1.17
C ARG A 645 -19.93 -21.28 -1.66
N TRP A 646 -20.12 -21.68 -2.93
CA TRP A 646 -20.80 -22.96 -3.24
C TRP A 646 -20.65 -23.53 -4.68
N ARG A 647 -19.74 -23.06 -5.54
CA ARG A 647 -19.43 -23.77 -6.81
C ARG A 647 -18.00 -23.47 -7.29
N ARG A 648 -17.04 -24.14 -6.65
CA ARG A 648 -15.59 -23.82 -6.72
C ARG A 648 -14.83 -24.26 -7.98
N ARG A 649 -15.43 -25.00 -8.90
CA ARG A 649 -14.68 -25.57 -10.05
C ARG A 649 -14.95 -24.85 -11.37
N TRP A 650 -16.20 -24.46 -11.62
CA TRP A 650 -16.60 -23.86 -12.88
C TRP A 650 -16.28 -22.36 -12.94
N MET A 651 -16.43 -21.60 -11.85
CA MET A 651 -16.19 -20.14 -11.90
C MET A 651 -14.71 -19.74 -11.89
N ALA A 652 -13.84 -20.56 -11.28
CA ALA A 652 -12.39 -20.35 -11.38
C ALA A 652 -11.88 -20.68 -12.79
N ALA A 653 -12.39 -21.75 -13.41
CA ALA A 653 -12.08 -22.10 -14.80
C ALA A 653 -12.64 -21.07 -15.81
N VAL A 654 -13.82 -20.49 -15.55
CA VAL A 654 -14.40 -19.42 -16.38
C VAL A 654 -13.65 -18.09 -16.18
N ALA A 655 -13.19 -17.76 -14.96
CA ALA A 655 -12.38 -16.56 -14.74
C ALA A 655 -10.97 -16.69 -15.32
N SER A 656 -10.33 -17.85 -15.17
CA SER A 656 -9.03 -18.14 -15.79
C SER A 656 -9.14 -18.29 -17.31
N GLY A 657 -10.24 -18.87 -17.81
CA GLY A 657 -10.54 -18.98 -19.23
C GLY A 657 -10.88 -17.64 -19.87
N ALA A 658 -11.63 -16.77 -19.19
CA ALA A 658 -11.91 -15.41 -19.66
C ALA A 658 -10.65 -14.54 -19.66
N LEU A 659 -9.77 -14.68 -18.65
CA LEU A 659 -8.47 -14.01 -18.62
C LEU A 659 -7.53 -14.55 -19.71
N GLY A 660 -7.51 -15.88 -19.92
CA GLY A 660 -6.74 -16.52 -21.00
C GLY A 660 -7.22 -16.15 -22.39
N VAL A 661 -8.54 -16.12 -22.64
CA VAL A 661 -9.15 -15.71 -23.92
C VAL A 661 -8.99 -14.20 -24.15
N ALA A 662 -9.02 -13.37 -23.11
CA ALA A 662 -8.72 -11.93 -23.22
C ALA A 662 -7.25 -11.69 -23.62
N ILE A 663 -6.30 -12.47 -23.06
CA ILE A 663 -4.88 -12.38 -23.44
C ILE A 663 -4.65 -12.96 -24.85
N PHE A 664 -5.30 -14.07 -25.20
CA PHE A 664 -5.05 -14.81 -26.45
C PHE A 664 -5.79 -14.22 -27.66
N ARG A 665 -6.95 -13.57 -27.48
CA ARG A 665 -7.71 -12.95 -28.59
C ARG A 665 -7.24 -11.54 -28.92
N TRP A 666 -6.55 -10.87 -27.99
CA TRP A 666 -6.07 -9.48 -28.16
C TRP A 666 -4.54 -9.35 -28.29
N GLY A 667 -3.78 -10.37 -27.89
CA GLY A 667 -2.33 -10.44 -28.08
C GLY A 667 -1.86 -10.49 -29.55
N PRO A 668 -2.48 -11.29 -30.44
CA PRO A 668 -1.98 -11.43 -31.83
C PRO A 668 -2.37 -10.28 -32.77
N ALA A 669 -3.52 -9.62 -32.54
CA ALA A 669 -3.97 -8.52 -33.40
C ALA A 669 -3.23 -7.20 -33.14
N ALA A 670 -2.63 -7.02 -31.95
CA ALA A 670 -1.85 -5.84 -31.60
C ALA A 670 -0.43 -5.85 -32.18
N VAL A 671 0.11 -7.02 -32.53
CA VAL A 671 1.50 -7.17 -33.03
C VAL A 671 1.58 -7.08 -34.55
N ALA A 672 0.50 -7.37 -35.28
CA ALA A 672 0.52 -7.44 -36.75
C ALA A 672 0.40 -6.08 -37.48
N ALA A 673 0.19 -4.96 -36.78
CA ALA A 673 0.06 -3.63 -37.39
C ALA A 673 1.25 -2.69 -37.12
N TRP A 674 2.34 -3.21 -36.55
CA TRP A 674 3.52 -2.40 -36.21
C TRP A 674 4.53 -2.45 -37.36
N ALA A 675 4.49 -1.44 -38.22
CA ALA A 675 5.68 -0.96 -38.90
C ALA A 675 6.16 0.27 -38.12
N PRO A 676 7.03 0.10 -37.10
CA PRO A 676 7.48 1.23 -36.31
C PRO A 676 8.57 1.99 -37.06
N LEU A 677 8.50 3.33 -37.05
CA LEU A 677 9.66 4.21 -37.24
C LEU A 677 10.64 4.07 -36.05
N ALA A 678 11.07 2.85 -35.72
CA ALA A 678 11.84 2.53 -34.51
C ALA A 678 13.23 1.95 -34.77
N SER A 679 13.75 2.01 -36.00
CA SER A 679 15.16 1.72 -36.25
C SER A 679 15.86 3.02 -36.56
N GLY A 680 16.27 3.73 -35.51
CA GLY A 680 17.07 4.92 -35.64
C GLY A 680 18.44 4.79 -35.01
N THR A 681 19.46 5.30 -35.72
CA THR A 681 20.83 5.35 -35.23
C THR A 681 20.96 6.48 -34.21
N PRO A 682 21.61 6.26 -33.05
CA PRO A 682 21.81 7.32 -32.07
C PRO A 682 22.58 8.49 -32.70
N LEU A 683 22.02 9.70 -32.56
CA LEU A 683 22.59 10.93 -33.09
C LEU A 683 23.98 11.16 -32.46
N ALA A 684 25.01 11.23 -33.29
CA ALA A 684 26.33 11.68 -32.84
C ALA A 684 26.27 13.19 -32.60
N VAL A 685 26.15 13.60 -31.34
CA VAL A 685 26.21 15.01 -30.96
C VAL A 685 27.66 15.45 -31.03
N HIS A 686 27.97 16.36 -31.94
CA HIS A 686 29.26 17.03 -32.00
C HIS A 686 29.08 18.45 -31.46
N ASP A 687 29.80 18.78 -30.38
CA ASP A 687 29.88 20.14 -29.89
C ASP A 687 30.69 20.98 -30.88
N VAL A 688 29.99 21.62 -31.81
CA VAL A 688 30.59 22.65 -32.66
C VAL A 688 30.47 23.96 -31.89
N LEU A 689 31.61 24.49 -31.43
CA LEU A 689 31.71 25.85 -30.91
C LEU A 689 31.45 26.83 -32.05
N ALA A 690 30.18 27.15 -32.30
CA ALA A 690 29.83 28.27 -33.15
C ALA A 690 30.29 29.56 -32.43
N PRO A 691 31.07 30.45 -33.09
CA PRO A 691 31.42 31.73 -32.51
C PRO A 691 30.14 32.51 -32.19
N ARG A 692 30.03 33.00 -30.94
CA ARG A 692 28.89 33.84 -30.52
C ARG A 692 28.95 35.15 -31.31
N SER A 693 28.00 35.35 -32.22
CA SER A 693 27.91 36.59 -33.00
C SER A 693 27.25 37.71 -32.19
N GLN A 694 26.12 37.44 -31.53
CA GLN A 694 25.31 38.44 -30.80
C GLN A 694 24.59 37.81 -29.60
N VAL A 695 24.25 38.61 -28.58
CA VAL A 695 23.58 38.16 -27.34
C VAL A 695 22.43 39.12 -27.00
N VAL A 696 21.27 38.55 -26.63
CA VAL A 696 20.14 39.30 -26.08
C VAL A 696 19.56 38.58 -24.86
N THR A 697 19.23 39.34 -23.82
CA THR A 697 18.60 38.82 -22.60
C THR A 697 17.08 38.86 -22.76
N LEU A 698 16.41 37.74 -22.50
CA LEU A 698 14.96 37.57 -22.61
C LEU A 698 14.37 37.14 -21.26
N ASP A 699 13.07 37.34 -21.10
CA ASP A 699 12.31 36.78 -19.97
C ASP A 699 12.38 35.23 -20.00
N PRO A 700 12.46 34.54 -18.84
CA PRO A 700 12.54 33.07 -18.75
C PRO A 700 11.35 32.31 -19.37
N SER A 701 10.30 33.00 -19.84
CA SER A 701 9.11 32.40 -20.46
C SER A 701 9.03 32.51 -21.99
N ALA A 702 10.17 32.66 -22.68
CA ALA A 702 10.26 32.63 -24.15
C ALA A 702 9.89 31.25 -24.74
N ARG A 703 9.08 31.22 -25.80
CA ARG A 703 8.61 29.98 -26.46
C ARG A 703 9.04 29.80 -27.90
N GLN A 704 9.08 30.89 -28.66
CA GLN A 704 9.38 30.88 -30.09
C GLN A 704 10.25 32.09 -30.41
N LEU A 705 11.28 31.87 -31.24
CA LEU A 705 12.19 32.89 -31.74
C LEU A 705 12.06 32.95 -33.27
N VAL A 706 11.76 34.13 -33.78
CA VAL A 706 11.74 34.43 -35.21
C VAL A 706 12.85 35.43 -35.50
N LEU A 707 13.64 35.19 -36.54
CA LEU A 707 14.74 36.07 -36.96
C LEU A 707 14.43 36.69 -38.32
N SER A 708 14.91 37.91 -38.55
CA SER A 708 14.89 38.50 -39.89
C SER A 708 15.85 37.76 -40.85
N PRO A 709 15.69 37.89 -42.18
CA PRO A 709 16.54 37.18 -43.15
C PRO A 709 18.05 37.44 -42.97
N SER A 710 18.45 38.64 -42.56
CA SER A 710 19.86 38.96 -42.24
C SER A 710 20.25 38.65 -40.78
N ALA A 711 19.31 38.13 -39.98
CA ALA A 711 19.42 37.96 -38.53
C ALA A 711 19.77 39.26 -37.76
N SER A 712 19.47 40.43 -38.33
CA SER A 712 19.70 41.73 -37.67
C SER A 712 18.61 42.06 -36.64
N GLN A 713 17.43 41.47 -36.80
CA GLN A 713 16.26 41.65 -35.94
C GLN A 713 15.71 40.32 -35.46
N PHE A 714 15.03 40.36 -34.32
CA PHE A 714 14.39 39.19 -33.72
C PHE A 714 13.00 39.54 -33.18
N ALA A 715 12.12 38.54 -33.17
CA ALA A 715 10.86 38.56 -32.43
C ALA A 715 10.77 37.33 -31.55
N VAL A 716 10.38 37.51 -30.29
CA VAL A 716 10.24 36.43 -29.30
C VAL A 716 8.86 36.46 -28.69
N GLN A 717 8.18 35.32 -28.69
CA GLN A 717 6.91 35.14 -27.99
C GLN A 717 7.16 34.80 -26.51
N VAL A 718 6.58 35.57 -25.60
CA VAL A 718 6.74 35.48 -24.13
C VAL A 718 5.39 35.20 -23.48
N GLY A 719 5.35 34.29 -22.49
CA GLY A 719 4.17 34.01 -21.67
C GLY A 719 3.60 32.58 -21.75
N ARG A 720 2.55 32.30 -20.96
CA ARG A 720 1.85 31.00 -20.95
C ARG A 720 0.70 31.02 -21.95
N SER A 721 0.73 30.09 -22.92
CA SER A 721 -0.38 29.81 -23.83
C SER A 721 -1.67 29.57 -23.06
N GLN A 722 -2.64 30.45 -23.26
CA GLN A 722 -4.05 30.17 -23.00
C GLN A 722 -4.79 30.29 -24.32
N ALA A 723 -5.66 29.31 -24.57
CA ALA A 723 -6.57 29.28 -25.71
C ALA A 723 -7.14 30.69 -25.97
N ASN A 724 -6.91 31.23 -27.17
CA ASN A 724 -7.54 32.46 -27.63
C ASN A 724 -7.09 33.76 -26.92
N VAL A 725 -5.95 33.75 -26.21
CA VAL A 725 -5.30 34.94 -25.65
C VAL A 725 -4.04 35.25 -26.47
N PRO A 726 -3.84 36.49 -26.99
CA PRO A 726 -2.63 36.85 -27.72
C PRO A 726 -1.39 36.80 -26.81
N TYR A 727 -0.24 36.45 -27.38
CA TYR A 727 1.04 36.46 -26.70
C TYR A 727 1.60 37.87 -26.59
N ASP A 728 2.46 38.07 -25.59
CA ASP A 728 3.36 39.22 -25.56
C ASP A 728 4.56 38.91 -26.46
N VAL A 729 4.70 39.67 -27.54
CA VAL A 729 5.78 39.55 -28.51
C VAL A 729 6.80 40.65 -28.27
N VAL A 730 8.04 40.26 -27.97
CA VAL A 730 9.18 41.17 -27.86
C VAL A 730 9.89 41.21 -29.21
N LEU A 731 9.79 42.33 -29.91
CA LEU A 731 10.46 42.62 -31.17
C LEU A 731 11.66 43.54 -30.91
N GLY A 732 12.83 43.23 -31.44
CA GLY A 732 14.00 44.07 -31.22
C GLY A 732 15.14 43.83 -32.20
N ARG A 733 16.13 44.74 -32.16
CA ARG A 733 17.44 44.56 -32.79
C ARG A 733 18.42 44.06 -31.75
N PHE A 734 19.36 43.21 -32.15
CA PHE A 734 20.42 42.78 -31.26
C PHE A 734 21.29 43.99 -30.87
N GLY A 735 21.38 44.29 -29.57
CA GLY A 735 22.09 45.47 -29.05
C GLY A 735 21.35 46.80 -29.21
N GLY A 736 20.10 46.80 -29.70
CA GLY A 736 19.26 48.00 -29.86
C GLY A 736 18.04 48.02 -28.93
N GLU A 737 17.14 48.98 -29.14
CA GLU A 737 15.88 49.04 -28.40
C GLU A 737 14.95 47.85 -28.71
N GLN A 738 14.18 47.46 -27.70
CA GLN A 738 13.17 46.40 -27.78
C GLN A 738 11.78 47.00 -27.60
N ARG A 739 10.82 46.50 -28.37
CA ARG A 739 9.41 46.89 -28.33
C ARG A 739 8.54 45.69 -28.02
N GLN A 740 7.61 45.85 -27.09
CA GLN A 740 6.63 44.84 -26.75
C GLN A 740 5.31 45.10 -27.50
N LEU A 741 4.73 44.04 -28.07
CA LEU A 741 3.50 44.05 -28.85
C LEU A 741 2.62 42.87 -28.43
N SER A 742 1.32 42.92 -28.70
CA SER A 742 0.42 41.80 -28.47
C SER A 742 -0.02 41.20 -29.81
N ALA A 743 0.20 39.90 -30.00
CA ALA A 743 -0.13 39.18 -31.23
C ALA A 743 -0.35 37.69 -30.98
N TYR A 744 -1.15 37.03 -31.81
CA TYR A 744 -1.25 35.57 -31.81
C TYR A 744 -0.03 34.92 -32.48
N ASP A 745 0.47 35.55 -33.55
CA ASP A 745 1.68 35.12 -34.25
C ASP A 745 2.26 36.27 -35.08
N LEU A 746 3.55 36.16 -35.46
CA LEU A 746 4.27 37.18 -36.22
C LEU A 746 5.27 36.53 -37.18
N ALA A 747 5.29 37.00 -38.43
CA ALA A 747 6.29 36.63 -39.44
C ALA A 747 7.05 37.87 -39.93
N ILE A 748 8.37 37.82 -39.97
CA ILE A 748 9.21 38.89 -40.53
C ILE A 748 9.36 38.61 -42.04
N VAL A 749 8.93 39.56 -42.88
CA VAL A 749 8.99 39.42 -44.35
C VAL A 749 10.37 39.83 -44.84
N ASP A 750 10.83 41.02 -44.44
CA ASP A 750 12.14 41.56 -44.76
C ASP A 750 12.63 42.45 -43.59
N GLU A 751 13.74 43.16 -43.77
CA GLU A 751 14.32 44.01 -42.72
C GLU A 751 13.47 45.25 -42.37
N THR A 752 12.47 45.56 -43.20
CA THR A 752 11.62 46.75 -43.09
C THR A 752 10.17 46.42 -42.75
N LEU A 753 9.74 45.17 -42.95
CA LEU A 753 8.34 44.76 -42.89
C LEU A 753 8.15 43.43 -42.14
N ALA A 754 7.21 43.42 -41.19
CA ALA A 754 6.66 42.21 -40.58
C ALA A 754 5.14 42.15 -40.77
N LEU A 755 4.61 40.94 -40.69
CA LEU A 755 3.19 40.63 -40.67
C LEU A 755 2.79 40.16 -39.27
N LEU A 756 1.73 40.76 -38.72
CA LEU A 756 1.26 40.49 -37.37
C LEU A 756 -0.20 40.05 -37.40
N VAL A 757 -0.49 38.92 -36.75
CA VAL A 757 -1.87 38.44 -36.54
C VAL A 757 -2.37 38.94 -35.18
N GLY A 758 -3.30 39.88 -35.21
CA GLY A 758 -3.86 40.54 -34.04
C GLY A 758 -5.36 40.30 -33.88
N ARG A 759 -5.91 40.77 -32.76
CA ARG A 759 -7.35 40.80 -32.51
C ARG A 759 -7.85 42.24 -32.47
N THR A 760 -8.92 42.50 -33.19
CA THR A 760 -9.72 43.73 -33.09
C THR A 760 -11.07 43.43 -32.44
N PRO A 761 -11.84 44.47 -32.06
CA PRO A 761 -13.23 44.28 -31.66
C PRO A 761 -14.11 43.60 -32.72
N ALA A 762 -13.72 43.68 -34.00
CA ALA A 762 -14.45 43.11 -35.13
C ALA A 762 -14.04 41.65 -35.48
N GLY A 763 -12.93 41.14 -34.94
CA GLY A 763 -12.45 39.79 -35.23
C GLY A 763 -10.93 39.66 -35.25
N LEU A 764 -10.42 38.65 -35.94
CA LEU A 764 -8.99 38.51 -36.22
C LEU A 764 -8.61 39.43 -37.40
N GLU A 765 -7.43 40.05 -37.31
CA GLU A 765 -6.87 40.83 -38.42
C GLU A 765 -5.42 40.42 -38.67
N LEU A 766 -5.01 40.43 -39.94
CA LEU A 766 -3.61 40.43 -40.33
C LEU A 766 -3.25 41.85 -40.75
N ARG A 767 -2.15 42.38 -40.22
CA ARG A 767 -1.69 43.74 -40.56
C ARG A 767 -0.18 43.79 -40.75
N THR A 768 0.26 44.72 -41.58
CA THR A 768 1.69 45.03 -41.72
C THR A 768 2.20 45.87 -40.57
N LEU A 769 3.39 45.55 -40.10
CA LEU A 769 4.15 46.26 -39.09
C LEU A 769 5.48 46.72 -39.71
N ALA A 770 5.70 48.03 -39.79
CA ALA A 770 6.98 48.58 -40.18
C ALA A 770 8.03 48.34 -39.08
N LEU A 771 9.22 47.90 -39.49
CA LEU A 771 10.33 47.54 -38.60
C LEU A 771 11.39 48.65 -38.47
N ASP A 772 11.22 49.79 -39.17
CA ASP A 772 12.16 50.90 -39.11
C ASP A 772 11.92 51.85 -37.92
N ALA A 773 13.00 52.40 -37.37
CA ALA A 773 13.08 53.08 -36.08
C ALA A 773 12.61 54.55 -36.10
N SER A 774 12.13 55.06 -37.23
CA SER A 774 11.80 56.49 -37.39
C SER A 774 10.51 56.93 -36.70
N GLY A 775 9.72 56.03 -36.09
CA GLY A 775 8.61 56.40 -35.20
C GLY A 775 7.46 57.17 -35.86
N VAL A 776 7.51 57.44 -37.17
CA VAL A 776 6.44 58.07 -37.93
C VAL A 776 5.50 56.97 -38.40
N LEU A 777 4.36 56.82 -37.71
CA LEU A 777 3.21 56.05 -38.17
C LEU A 777 2.66 56.71 -39.44
N ALA A 778 3.13 56.28 -40.62
CA ALA A 778 2.40 56.47 -41.86
C ALA A 778 1.07 55.67 -41.77
N PRO A 779 -0.09 56.22 -42.19
CA PRO A 779 -1.40 55.60 -41.95
C PRO A 779 -1.68 54.44 -42.91
N PRO A 780 -2.72 53.64 -42.59
CA PRO A 780 -2.51 52.37 -41.93
C PRO A 780 -1.68 51.44 -42.83
N GLY A 781 -0.70 50.77 -42.22
CA GLY A 781 -0.14 49.56 -42.82
C GLY A 781 -1.29 48.66 -43.27
N TRP A 782 -1.21 48.17 -44.51
CA TRP A 782 -2.22 47.30 -45.11
C TRP A 782 -2.71 46.27 -44.08
N SER A 783 -4.03 46.17 -43.92
CA SER A 783 -4.67 45.24 -43.02
C SER A 783 -5.81 44.52 -43.72
N VAL A 784 -6.01 43.28 -43.31
CA VAL A 784 -6.96 42.37 -43.92
C VAL A 784 -7.66 41.58 -42.81
N ALA A 785 -8.99 41.62 -42.79
CA ALA A 785 -9.76 40.87 -41.79
C ALA A 785 -9.61 39.36 -42.04
N LEU A 786 -9.43 38.56 -41.00
CA LEU A 786 -9.34 37.10 -41.11
C LEU A 786 -10.64 36.45 -40.61
N PRO A 787 -11.03 35.28 -41.17
CA PRO A 787 -12.08 34.46 -40.58
C PRO A 787 -11.66 33.98 -39.17
N ALA A 788 -12.60 33.36 -38.43
CA ALA A 788 -12.29 32.79 -37.12
C ALA A 788 -11.29 31.62 -37.28
N VAL A 789 -10.06 31.83 -36.81
CA VAL A 789 -8.98 30.83 -36.81
C VAL A 789 -8.45 30.68 -35.38
N TYR A 790 -8.48 29.46 -34.88
CA TYR A 790 -7.92 29.08 -33.58
C TYR A 790 -6.46 28.66 -33.74
N GLU A 791 -5.59 29.12 -32.84
CA GLU A 791 -4.11 29.03 -32.95
C GLU A 791 -3.58 29.43 -34.34
N PRO A 792 -3.83 30.68 -34.81
CA PRO A 792 -3.39 31.09 -36.13
C PRO A 792 -1.86 31.17 -36.22
N ARG A 793 -1.30 30.57 -37.27
CA ARG A 793 0.12 30.65 -37.62
C ARG A 793 0.30 31.39 -38.93
N VAL A 794 1.13 32.43 -38.93
CA VAL A 794 1.41 33.24 -40.12
C VAL A 794 2.76 32.87 -40.73
N SER A 795 2.76 32.66 -42.04
CA SER A 795 3.95 32.49 -42.86
C SER A 795 3.92 33.50 -44.00
N ALA A 796 5.10 33.95 -44.44
CA ALA A 796 5.23 34.94 -45.50
C ALA A 796 6.43 34.63 -46.39
N ASP A 797 6.27 34.85 -47.70
CA ASP A 797 7.35 34.78 -48.68
C ASP A 797 7.69 36.18 -49.18
N ALA A 798 8.91 36.61 -48.91
CA ALA A 798 9.43 37.93 -49.31
C ALA A 798 9.50 38.10 -50.83
N SER A 799 9.80 37.03 -51.58
CA SER A 799 10.06 37.09 -53.01
C SER A 799 8.77 37.30 -53.83
N SER A 800 7.71 36.58 -53.45
CA SER A 800 6.39 36.67 -54.09
C SER A 800 5.44 37.65 -53.40
N ARG A 801 5.84 38.21 -52.24
CA ARG A 801 5.00 39.02 -51.34
C ARG A 801 3.66 38.36 -51.03
N THR A 802 3.67 37.02 -50.92
CA THR A 802 2.51 36.25 -50.50
C THR A 802 2.55 36.01 -49.00
N TRP A 803 1.37 35.89 -48.40
CA TRP A 803 1.20 35.53 -47.00
C TRP A 803 0.21 34.38 -46.89
N THR A 804 0.38 33.55 -45.86
CA THR A 804 -0.55 32.47 -45.55
C THR A 804 -0.74 32.37 -44.04
N VAL A 805 -1.98 32.31 -43.60
CA VAL A 805 -2.37 32.05 -42.21
C VAL A 805 -3.03 30.68 -42.13
N VAL A 806 -2.49 29.77 -41.32
CA VAL A 806 -3.04 28.42 -41.13
C VAL A 806 -3.46 28.23 -39.67
N GLY A 807 -4.54 27.50 -39.44
CA GLY A 807 -4.96 27.11 -38.09
C GLY A 807 -6.22 26.25 -38.12
N TRP A 808 -6.99 26.28 -37.03
CA TRP A 808 -8.20 25.47 -36.88
C TRP A 808 -9.48 26.31 -36.92
N HIS A 809 -10.51 25.91 -37.66
CA HIS A 809 -11.80 26.61 -37.67
C HIS A 809 -12.68 26.09 -36.51
N PRO A 810 -12.98 26.91 -35.48
CA PRO A 810 -13.61 26.43 -34.25
C PRO A 810 -15.04 25.90 -34.44
N GLU A 811 -15.81 26.49 -35.36
CA GLU A 811 -17.22 26.10 -35.57
C GLU A 811 -17.41 24.92 -36.53
N GLN A 812 -16.51 24.75 -37.49
CA GLN A 812 -16.62 23.75 -38.56
C GLN A 812 -15.77 22.51 -38.28
N GLY A 813 -14.79 22.61 -37.38
CA GLY A 813 -13.96 21.49 -36.96
C GLY A 813 -13.00 21.00 -38.05
N ASP A 814 -12.58 21.90 -38.95
CA ASP A 814 -11.65 21.64 -40.04
C ASP A 814 -10.41 22.54 -39.95
N ALA A 815 -9.31 22.09 -40.58
CA ALA A 815 -8.12 22.92 -40.73
C ALA A 815 -8.37 23.96 -41.83
N ILE A 816 -7.99 25.21 -41.58
CA ILE A 816 -8.21 26.34 -42.49
C ILE A 816 -6.88 27.01 -42.83
N SER A 817 -6.70 27.35 -44.09
CA SER A 817 -5.63 28.22 -44.58
C SER A 817 -6.24 29.40 -45.32
N VAL A 818 -5.72 30.59 -45.05
CA VAL A 818 -6.09 31.83 -45.73
C VAL A 818 -4.81 32.39 -46.33
N ALA A 819 -4.76 32.51 -47.65
CA ALA A 819 -3.61 33.03 -48.38
C ALA A 819 -3.98 34.26 -49.20
N GLY A 820 -3.01 35.13 -49.44
CA GLY A 820 -3.18 36.32 -50.26
C GLY A 820 -1.85 36.99 -50.57
N ARG A 821 -1.90 38.18 -51.17
CA ARG A 821 -0.71 39.03 -51.37
C ARG A 821 -0.74 40.25 -50.46
N ILE A 822 0.43 40.69 -50.04
CA ILE A 822 0.58 41.88 -49.21
C ILE A 822 0.18 43.10 -50.05
N GLY A 823 -0.79 43.88 -49.58
CA GLY A 823 -1.32 45.05 -50.30
C GLY A 823 -2.57 44.77 -51.12
N GLU A 824 -2.99 43.52 -51.28
CA GLU A 824 -4.22 43.14 -51.99
C GLU A 824 -5.31 42.66 -51.00
N ASP A 825 -6.57 42.97 -51.28
CA ASP A 825 -7.72 42.47 -50.49
C ASP A 825 -8.18 41.07 -50.92
N SER A 826 -7.61 40.55 -52.01
CA SER A 826 -7.91 39.22 -52.55
C SER A 826 -7.42 38.12 -51.59
N ARG A 827 -8.27 37.12 -51.35
CA ARG A 827 -7.99 36.04 -50.39
C ARG A 827 -8.43 34.71 -50.97
N GLU A 828 -7.53 33.76 -50.93
CA GLU A 828 -7.84 32.36 -51.18
C GLU A 828 -8.03 31.65 -49.83
N VAL A 829 -9.17 30.97 -49.66
CA VAL A 829 -9.44 30.19 -48.44
C VAL A 829 -9.47 28.72 -48.81
N ARG A 830 -8.56 27.94 -48.22
CA ARG A 830 -8.51 26.48 -48.35
C ARG A 830 -8.92 25.83 -47.04
N ARG A 831 -9.62 24.69 -47.12
CA ARG A 831 -10.10 23.95 -45.95
C ARG A 831 -9.85 22.45 -46.13
N TRP A 832 -9.45 21.80 -45.04
CA TRP A 832 -9.15 20.37 -45.00
C TRP A 832 -9.80 19.69 -43.81
N ILE A 833 -10.51 18.60 -44.07
CA ILE A 833 -11.02 17.73 -43.01
C ILE A 833 -9.90 16.79 -42.56
N ILE A 834 -9.58 16.82 -41.26
CA ILE A 834 -8.61 15.90 -40.65
C ILE A 834 -9.38 14.91 -39.74
N PRO A 835 -9.51 13.63 -40.13
CA PRO A 835 -10.30 12.66 -39.37
C PRO A 835 -9.80 12.47 -37.92
N GLY A 836 -10.67 12.74 -36.94
CA GLY A 836 -10.39 12.51 -35.52
C GLY A 836 -9.41 13.48 -34.88
N ALA A 837 -9.10 14.60 -35.54
CA ALA A 837 -8.33 15.69 -34.97
C ALA A 837 -9.21 16.56 -34.05
N ASP A 838 -8.61 17.09 -32.98
CA ASP A 838 -9.22 18.07 -32.08
C ASP A 838 -8.56 19.45 -32.27
N ALA A 839 -9.04 20.45 -31.52
CA ALA A 839 -8.51 21.81 -31.55
C ALA A 839 -7.05 21.94 -31.03
N ASN A 840 -6.40 20.84 -30.61
CA ASN A 840 -5.00 20.83 -30.17
C ASN A 840 -4.02 20.42 -31.28
N ALA A 841 -4.46 20.47 -32.53
CA ALA A 841 -3.59 20.23 -33.69
C ALA A 841 -2.61 21.40 -33.89
N HIS A 842 -1.34 21.09 -34.13
CA HIS A 842 -0.33 22.08 -34.49
C HIS A 842 -0.17 22.13 -36.01
N PHE A 843 -0.20 23.34 -36.59
CA PHE A 843 -0.16 23.56 -38.02
C PHE A 843 1.15 24.21 -38.46
N PHE A 844 1.64 23.80 -39.62
CA PHE A 844 2.86 24.32 -40.24
C PHE A 844 2.59 24.59 -41.72
N HIS A 845 3.21 25.62 -42.30
CA HIS A 845 3.11 25.95 -43.72
C HIS A 845 4.50 26.16 -44.30
N LEU A 846 4.77 25.51 -45.44
CA LEU A 846 6.01 25.62 -46.21
C LEU A 846 5.75 26.55 -47.40
N PRO A 847 6.14 27.84 -47.33
CA PRO A 847 5.71 28.84 -48.30
C PRO A 847 6.30 28.63 -49.70
N VAL A 848 7.56 28.15 -49.77
CA VAL A 848 8.27 27.91 -51.05
C VAL A 848 7.57 26.90 -51.97
N ILE A 849 6.85 25.95 -51.37
CA ILE A 849 6.23 24.83 -52.08
C ILE A 849 4.71 24.77 -51.85
N ASP A 850 4.15 25.83 -51.27
CA ASP A 850 2.73 25.99 -50.93
C ASP A 850 2.10 24.72 -50.31
N THR A 851 2.74 24.16 -49.27
CA THR A 851 2.29 22.91 -48.63
C THR A 851 2.00 23.14 -47.15
N ALA A 852 0.82 22.72 -46.69
CA ALA A 852 0.46 22.74 -45.28
C ALA A 852 0.60 21.35 -44.64
N LEU A 853 1.09 21.32 -43.41
CA LEU A 853 1.29 20.13 -42.61
C LEU A 853 0.57 20.30 -41.26
N ALA A 854 0.05 19.21 -40.72
CA ALA A 854 -0.57 19.21 -39.40
C ALA A 854 -0.05 18.06 -38.54
N VAL A 855 0.20 18.35 -37.27
CA VAL A 855 0.50 17.35 -36.25
C VAL A 855 -0.69 17.27 -35.31
N THR A 856 -1.34 16.11 -35.25
CA THR A 856 -2.49 15.88 -34.40
C THR A 856 -2.19 14.84 -33.34
N ARG A 857 -2.87 14.96 -32.20
CA ARG A 857 -2.79 14.01 -31.10
C ARG A 857 -4.13 13.32 -30.95
N ALA A 858 -4.17 12.04 -31.31
CA ALA A 858 -5.38 11.23 -31.18
C ALA A 858 -5.29 10.33 -29.94
N THR A 859 -6.40 10.22 -29.22
CA THR A 859 -6.61 9.23 -28.16
C THR A 859 -7.16 7.94 -28.77
N LEU A 860 -6.54 6.79 -28.48
CA LEU A 860 -7.02 5.50 -28.97
C LEU A 860 -8.27 5.07 -28.19
N VAL A 861 -9.41 4.94 -28.87
CA VAL A 861 -10.68 4.49 -28.27
C VAL A 861 -10.79 2.96 -28.33
N HIS A 862 -10.05 2.21 -27.51
CA HIS A 862 -10.18 0.74 -27.46
C HIS A 862 -10.17 0.17 -26.04
N GLY A 863 -11.21 -0.62 -25.72
CA GLY A 863 -11.23 -1.64 -24.65
C GLY A 863 -10.93 -1.16 -23.21
N PRO A 864 -11.03 -2.05 -22.21
CA PRO A 864 -10.66 -1.72 -20.83
C PRO A 864 -9.18 -1.31 -20.77
N ALA A 865 -8.91 -0.06 -20.39
CA ALA A 865 -7.62 0.61 -20.56
C ALA A 865 -6.47 -0.05 -19.76
N LEU A 866 -6.81 -0.85 -18.74
CA LEU A 866 -5.85 -1.61 -17.96
C LEU A 866 -5.18 -2.72 -18.79
N LEU A 867 -5.92 -3.41 -19.66
CA LEU A 867 -5.37 -4.51 -20.47
C LEU A 867 -4.49 -4.00 -21.60
N SER A 868 -4.85 -2.88 -22.23
CA SER A 868 -4.03 -2.22 -23.24
C SER A 868 -2.74 -1.64 -22.62
N ARG A 869 -2.80 -1.07 -21.41
CA ARG A 869 -1.60 -0.63 -20.66
C ARG A 869 -0.69 -1.79 -20.27
N LEU A 870 -1.25 -2.91 -19.79
CA LEU A 870 -0.48 -4.12 -19.47
C LEU A 870 0.15 -4.76 -20.72
N ALA A 871 -0.45 -4.56 -21.90
CA ALA A 871 0.09 -4.99 -23.18
C ALA A 871 1.07 -3.96 -23.81
N GLY A 872 1.37 -2.85 -23.13
CA GLY A 872 2.31 -1.83 -23.63
C GLY A 872 1.74 -0.93 -24.75
N VAL A 873 0.43 -0.85 -24.88
CA VAL A 873 -0.22 -0.01 -25.90
C VAL A 873 -0.25 1.45 -25.42
N PRO A 874 0.35 2.40 -26.17
CA PRO A 874 0.37 3.81 -25.81
C PRO A 874 -1.05 4.42 -25.85
N GLU A 875 -1.40 5.23 -24.85
CA GLU A 875 -2.72 5.88 -24.73
C GLU A 875 -2.97 6.97 -25.78
N GLN A 876 -1.88 7.53 -26.31
CA GLN A 876 -1.89 8.61 -27.27
C GLN A 876 -1.07 8.22 -28.48
N ARG A 877 -1.59 8.55 -29.67
CA ARG A 877 -0.86 8.48 -30.93
C ARG A 877 -0.73 9.89 -31.49
N TRP A 878 0.46 10.25 -31.92
CA TRP A 878 0.73 11.46 -32.68
C TRP A 878 0.70 11.11 -34.16
N GLN A 879 0.05 11.94 -34.96
CA GLN A 879 -0.11 11.72 -36.39
C GLN A 879 0.34 12.96 -37.14
N LEU A 880 1.22 12.78 -38.10
CA LEU A 880 1.64 13.81 -39.04
C LEU A 880 0.81 13.69 -40.30
N TRP A 881 0.29 14.81 -40.79
CA TRP A 881 -0.60 14.91 -41.94
C TRP A 881 -0.03 15.90 -42.95
N LYS A 882 -0.12 15.53 -44.23
CA LYS A 882 -0.02 16.46 -45.35
C LYS A 882 -1.41 16.92 -45.74
N LEU A 883 -1.61 18.22 -45.78
CA LEU A 883 -2.88 18.83 -46.14
C LEU A 883 -2.83 19.16 -47.64
N ASP A 884 -3.41 18.27 -48.43
CA ASP A 884 -3.52 18.39 -49.89
C ASP A 884 -4.99 18.15 -50.30
N GLY A 885 -5.48 18.84 -51.32
CA GLY A 885 -6.87 18.75 -51.76
C GLY A 885 -7.89 19.16 -50.68
N LYS A 886 -8.93 18.34 -50.44
CA LYS A 886 -10.02 18.61 -49.46
C LYS A 886 -9.88 17.83 -48.15
N THR A 887 -8.90 16.93 -48.03
CA THR A 887 -8.75 16.00 -46.89
C THR A 887 -7.27 15.82 -46.54
N GLY A 888 -6.93 15.73 -45.26
CA GLY A 888 -5.54 15.43 -44.85
C GLY A 888 -5.13 14.00 -45.17
N ALA A 889 -3.94 13.80 -45.75
CA ALA A 889 -3.31 12.49 -45.92
C ALA A 889 -2.31 12.24 -44.78
N SER A 890 -2.45 11.13 -44.05
CA SER A 890 -1.52 10.79 -42.97
C SER A 890 -0.17 10.36 -43.56
N LEU A 891 0.90 11.06 -43.18
CA LEU A 891 2.28 10.75 -43.57
C LEU A 891 2.95 9.79 -42.59
N ALA A 892 2.72 9.97 -41.28
CA ALA A 892 3.28 9.13 -40.24
C ALA A 892 2.40 9.07 -38.99
N VAL A 893 2.55 7.99 -38.25
CA VAL A 893 1.94 7.78 -36.94
C VAL A 893 3.02 7.33 -35.97
N THR A 894 3.08 7.94 -34.79
CA THR A 894 4.04 7.58 -33.74
C THR A 894 3.40 7.58 -32.36
N ALA A 895 3.89 6.70 -31.50
CA ALA A 895 3.55 6.64 -30.09
C ALA A 895 4.34 7.65 -29.24
N ALA A 896 5.49 8.11 -29.75
CA ALA A 896 6.32 9.10 -29.09
C ALA A 896 5.72 10.49 -29.22
N ALA A 897 6.00 11.36 -28.24
CA ALA A 897 5.66 12.77 -28.37
C ALA A 897 6.42 13.36 -29.57
N LEU A 898 5.66 13.84 -30.56
CA LEU A 898 6.18 14.45 -31.77
C LEU A 898 6.11 15.97 -31.64
N VAL A 899 7.26 16.64 -31.80
CA VAL A 899 7.37 18.11 -31.77
C VAL A 899 8.08 18.54 -33.05
N CYS A 900 7.45 19.36 -33.89
CA CYS A 900 8.09 19.88 -35.09
C CYS A 900 8.53 21.33 -34.89
N LEU A 901 9.65 21.69 -35.52
CA LEU A 901 10.20 23.03 -35.54
C LEU A 901 9.51 23.86 -36.62
N ASP A 902 9.39 25.17 -36.39
CA ASP A 902 8.88 26.06 -37.43
C ASP A 902 9.86 26.09 -38.61
N PRO A 903 9.37 25.95 -39.86
CA PRO A 903 10.22 25.94 -41.03
C PRO A 903 10.82 27.32 -41.30
N LEU A 904 12.06 27.38 -41.78
CA LEU A 904 12.64 28.62 -42.28
C LEU A 904 12.02 29.00 -43.65
N PRO A 905 12.07 30.29 -44.05
CA PRO A 905 11.45 30.76 -45.29
C PRO A 905 11.94 30.08 -46.57
N LEU A 906 13.11 29.43 -46.54
CA LEU A 906 13.73 28.72 -47.68
C LEU A 906 13.62 27.19 -47.56
N ASP A 907 13.02 26.68 -46.48
CA ASP A 907 12.98 25.25 -46.21
C ASP A 907 11.94 24.55 -47.10
N HIS A 908 12.37 23.42 -47.67
CA HIS A 908 11.51 22.52 -48.43
C HIS A 908 11.03 21.33 -47.58
N ALA A 909 11.51 21.24 -46.34
CA ALA A 909 11.26 20.13 -45.43
C ALA A 909 10.94 20.62 -44.01
N LEU A 910 10.07 19.89 -43.31
CA LEU A 910 9.75 20.11 -41.90
C LEU A 910 10.63 19.21 -41.02
N LEU A 911 11.28 19.80 -40.01
CA LEU A 911 12.05 19.05 -39.03
C LEU A 911 11.18 18.69 -37.83
N CYS A 912 11.11 17.40 -37.49
CA CYS A 912 10.32 16.89 -36.38
C CYS A 912 11.16 16.04 -35.43
N LEU A 913 11.05 16.30 -34.13
CA LEU A 913 11.67 15.54 -33.06
C LEU A 913 10.67 14.58 -32.42
N ALA A 914 11.04 13.31 -32.32
CA ALA A 914 10.30 12.29 -31.58
C ALA A 914 11.06 11.91 -30.31
N ARG A 915 10.46 12.15 -29.14
CA ARG A 915 11.09 11.84 -27.85
C ARG A 915 10.63 10.48 -27.32
N HIS A 916 11.52 9.50 -27.29
CA HIS A 916 11.31 8.21 -26.62
C HIS A 916 11.87 8.22 -25.19
N ALA A 917 11.47 7.25 -24.37
CA ALA A 917 11.94 7.14 -22.98
C ALA A 917 13.45 6.94 -22.83
N ALA A 918 14.15 6.52 -23.90
CA ALA A 918 15.58 6.22 -23.89
C ALA A 918 16.42 7.00 -24.93
N HIS A 919 15.80 7.65 -25.93
CA HIS A 919 16.49 8.37 -27.01
C HIS A 919 15.58 9.42 -27.66
N THR A 920 16.18 10.41 -28.34
CA THR A 920 15.47 11.42 -29.15
C THR A 920 15.88 11.20 -30.61
N VAL A 921 14.91 11.13 -31.52
CA VAL A 921 15.15 10.97 -32.97
C VAL A 921 14.69 12.23 -33.70
N ILE A 922 15.45 12.66 -34.71
CA ILE A 922 15.10 13.81 -35.56
C ILE A 922 14.73 13.28 -36.95
N TRP A 923 13.62 13.77 -37.48
CA TRP A 923 13.09 13.41 -38.79
C TRP A 923 13.04 14.67 -39.67
N SER A 924 13.45 14.53 -40.91
CA SER A 924 13.20 15.50 -41.97
C SER A 924 12.04 15.00 -42.85
N VAL A 925 11.03 15.84 -43.02
CA VAL A 925 9.83 15.55 -43.80
C VAL A 925 9.85 16.43 -45.04
N ASP A 926 10.18 15.88 -46.21
CA ASP A 926 10.14 16.62 -47.47
C ASP A 926 8.68 16.98 -47.80
N GLY A 927 8.37 18.28 -47.89
CA GLY A 927 7.01 18.73 -48.16
C GLY A 927 6.52 18.41 -49.58
N ARG A 928 7.43 18.26 -50.56
CA ARG A 928 7.05 17.90 -51.94
C ARG A 928 6.64 16.44 -52.03
N SER A 929 7.54 15.53 -51.67
CA SER A 929 7.31 14.09 -51.80
C SER A 929 6.54 13.47 -50.63
N GLY A 930 6.48 14.15 -49.47
CA GLY A 930 6.00 13.57 -48.22
C GLY A 930 6.95 12.52 -47.63
N LYS A 931 8.17 12.37 -48.19
CA LYS A 931 9.15 11.38 -47.74
C LYS A 931 9.71 11.80 -46.39
N ILE A 932 9.70 10.87 -45.44
CA ILE A 932 10.24 11.04 -44.11
C ILE A 932 11.61 10.35 -44.08
N THR A 933 12.65 11.11 -43.72
CA THR A 933 14.02 10.64 -43.63
C THR A 933 14.55 10.90 -42.23
N GLU A 934 15.17 9.89 -41.62
CA GLU A 934 15.88 10.07 -40.35
C GLU A 934 17.19 10.83 -40.58
N LEU A 935 17.55 11.73 -39.66
CA LEU A 935 18.79 12.51 -39.70
C LEU A 935 19.87 11.96 -38.77
#